data_AF-A0A4R6UH13-F1
#
_entry.id   AF-A0A4R6UH13-F1
#
_cell.length_a   1.000
_cell.length_b   1.000
_cell.length_c   1.000
_cell.angle_alpha   90.00
_cell.angle_beta   90.00
_cell.angle_gamma   90.00
#
_symmetry.space_group_name_H-M   'P 1'
#
loop_
_entity.id
_entity.type
_entity.pdbx_description
1 polymer ?
#
loop_
_entity_poly.entity_id
_entity_poly.type
_entity_poly.pdbx_seq_one_letter_code
_entity_poly.pdbx_strand_id
1 'polypeptide(L)'
;MPVTDTHRTVDAVWKLESARIIAGLTRMVRDVGLAEEIAQDALVAALEQWPESGVPNNPGAWLTAVAKRRAVDHVRRSRRLERKHEQLAHDLERGQEEESAPDDVLRLMFVTCHPVLETRARIALTLRLVCGLTTGEIARAFLTDEPGVARLVAGAKRTLAEKRIPFDLPDGPELAERLSSVLEVVYLVFNEGYSATSGDDLTRPGLCLEALRLGRLLAELAPREAEAHGLVALMELHASRAAARTGPGGELVQLHEQNRGRWDQLLVRRGFTAMLRAREAGGPPGPYVLQAAIAACHARARTSEDTDWEQIASLYEALVRLLPTPIVRLNRAVAIGMARGPRAGLALVDALAADPALRDYHLLPGVRGDLLERSGRHEEARLEFERAASLTGNSAERAFLRRRADGIAATGARGATLGQAVRDFLGRDDLDPETLRSYGQTLRRLRRSLGDRAPLASLTADQVTGVFAASWEGVAARTWNRHRSAVRSFGAWASLEHLAAGIDRRAETRAPTREVDPALLEALWSRRDLPLRERTLWRLLNESAAGVGAVLSLNVEDLDLDDRRARAGGTWVGWRSQTARLLPLLVADRTRGPLFLADRRPGPGRMPAAADLCPETGRGRLSYTRAEYLFKQATRSLDPSGAGYTLRQLRPRS
;
A
#
# COMPACT_ATOMS: atom_id res chain seq x y z
N MET A 1 -12.56 -32.91 29.40
CA MET A 1 -12.66 -32.42 28.01
C MET A 1 -11.31 -32.62 27.33
N PRO A 2 -11.22 -32.98 26.04
CA PRO A 2 -9.94 -33.12 25.36
C PRO A 2 -9.22 -31.75 25.26
N VAL A 3 -7.89 -31.75 25.37
CA VAL A 3 -7.04 -30.53 25.35
C VAL A 3 -7.31 -29.61 24.15
N THR A 4 -7.65 -30.20 22.99
CA THR A 4 -8.01 -29.48 21.76
C THR A 4 -9.27 -28.62 21.89
N ASP A 5 -10.17 -28.96 22.81
CA ASP A 5 -11.40 -28.22 23.08
C ASP A 5 -11.14 -27.00 23.98
N THR A 6 -10.23 -27.15 24.95
CA THR A 6 -9.79 -26.05 25.82
C THR A 6 -9.08 -24.95 25.02
N HIS A 7 -8.18 -25.30 24.08
CA HIS A 7 -7.51 -24.28 23.24
C HIS A 7 -8.50 -23.50 22.37
N ARG A 8 -9.48 -24.16 21.75
CA ARG A 8 -10.54 -23.47 20.98
C ARG A 8 -11.39 -22.55 21.87
N THR A 9 -11.68 -23.00 23.09
CA THR A 9 -12.42 -22.21 24.06
C THR A 9 -11.63 -20.97 24.47
N VAL A 10 -10.33 -21.11 24.72
CA VAL A 10 -9.43 -19.99 25.01
C VAL A 10 -9.42 -18.98 23.86
N ASP A 11 -9.26 -19.43 22.61
CA ASP A 11 -9.27 -18.56 21.44
C ASP A 11 -10.60 -17.81 21.29
N ALA A 12 -11.73 -18.49 21.50
CA ALA A 12 -13.05 -17.89 21.43
C ALA A 12 -13.27 -16.84 22.53
N VAL A 13 -12.90 -17.16 23.77
CA VAL A 13 -12.96 -16.22 24.90
C VAL A 13 -12.06 -15.00 24.64
N TRP A 14 -10.85 -15.23 24.14
CA TRP A 14 -9.91 -14.15 23.84
C TRP A 14 -10.49 -13.18 22.80
N LYS A 15 -11.05 -13.68 21.70
CA LYS A 15 -11.68 -12.83 20.66
C LYS A 15 -12.85 -11.97 21.19
N LEU A 16 -13.56 -12.46 22.20
CA LEU A 16 -14.67 -11.75 22.83
C LEU A 16 -14.20 -10.71 23.86
N GLU A 17 -13.18 -11.05 24.65
CA GLU A 17 -12.81 -10.28 25.86
C GLU A 17 -11.55 -9.41 25.69
N SER A 18 -10.70 -9.67 24.69
CA SER A 18 -9.39 -9.03 24.58
C SER A 18 -9.47 -7.51 24.54
N ALA A 19 -10.45 -6.95 23.82
CA ALA A 19 -10.64 -5.51 23.70
C ALA A 19 -10.88 -4.85 25.06
N ARG A 20 -11.80 -5.41 25.86
CA ARG A 20 -12.14 -4.88 27.19
C ARG A 20 -10.96 -5.00 28.15
N ILE A 21 -10.26 -6.13 28.11
CA ILE A 21 -9.07 -6.37 28.94
C ILE A 21 -7.97 -5.37 28.58
N ILE A 22 -7.59 -5.29 27.31
CA ILE A 22 -6.52 -4.40 26.83
C ILE A 22 -6.87 -2.94 27.08
N ALA A 23 -8.13 -2.54 26.85
CA ALA A 23 -8.57 -1.16 27.09
C ALA A 23 -8.47 -0.79 28.58
N GLY A 24 -8.99 -1.64 29.47
CA GLY A 24 -8.89 -1.44 30.92
C GLY A 24 -7.44 -1.40 31.41
N LEU A 25 -6.56 -2.25 30.86
CA LEU A 25 -5.13 -2.22 31.18
C LEU A 25 -4.44 -0.96 30.63
N THR A 26 -4.81 -0.51 29.43
CA THR A 26 -4.25 0.71 28.82
C THR A 26 -4.55 1.93 29.69
N ARG A 27 -5.75 2.00 30.29
CA ARG A 27 -6.08 3.02 31.30
C ARG A 27 -5.14 2.97 32.52
N MET A 28 -4.79 1.77 32.99
CA MET A 28 -3.93 1.56 34.16
C MET A 28 -2.46 1.89 33.89
N VAL A 29 -1.90 1.42 32.77
CA VAL A 29 -0.45 1.54 32.46
C VAL A 29 -0.12 2.70 31.52
N ARG A 30 -1.12 3.34 30.92
CA ARG A 30 -1.01 4.48 29.97
C ARG A 30 -0.13 4.19 28.74
N ASP A 31 0.03 2.92 28.40
CA ASP A 31 0.76 2.45 27.22
C ASP A 31 0.03 1.22 26.65
N VAL A 32 -0.44 1.34 25.40
CA VAL A 32 -1.21 0.27 24.73
C VAL A 32 -0.38 -0.97 24.42
N GLY A 33 0.93 -0.79 24.18
CA GLY A 33 1.82 -1.90 23.91
C GLY A 33 2.12 -2.73 25.16
N LEU A 34 2.40 -2.05 26.26
CA LEU A 34 2.56 -2.70 27.56
C LEU A 34 1.25 -3.37 28.02
N ALA A 35 0.11 -2.73 27.78
CA ALA A 35 -1.20 -3.31 28.08
C ALA A 35 -1.46 -4.62 27.31
N GLU A 36 -1.12 -4.67 26.00
CA GLU A 36 -1.22 -5.91 25.22
C GLU A 36 -0.31 -7.00 25.79
N GLU A 37 0.95 -6.68 26.12
CA GLU A 37 1.92 -7.65 26.66
C GLU A 37 1.40 -8.28 27.96
N ILE A 38 0.89 -7.46 28.90
CA ILE A 38 0.30 -7.94 30.15
C ILE A 38 -0.94 -8.79 29.90
N ALA A 39 -1.76 -8.44 28.90
CA ALA A 39 -2.94 -9.20 28.54
C ALA A 39 -2.56 -10.56 27.91
N GLN A 40 -1.53 -10.61 27.07
CA GLN A 40 -0.99 -11.86 26.50
C GLN A 40 -0.41 -12.77 27.59
N ASP A 41 0.26 -12.21 28.60
CA ASP A 41 0.72 -12.95 29.78
C ASP A 41 -0.43 -13.64 30.54
N ALA A 42 -1.60 -12.99 30.62
CA ALA A 42 -2.79 -13.60 31.22
C ALA A 42 -3.38 -14.71 30.33
N LEU A 43 -3.31 -14.55 29.00
CA LEU A 43 -3.70 -15.59 28.04
C LEU A 43 -2.78 -16.82 28.14
N VAL A 44 -1.46 -16.64 28.27
CA VAL A 44 -0.50 -17.71 28.49
C VAL A 44 -0.84 -18.48 29.77
N ALA A 45 -1.15 -17.77 30.87
CA ALA A 45 -1.56 -18.41 32.11
C ALA A 45 -2.86 -19.25 31.96
N ALA A 46 -3.81 -18.81 31.13
CA ALA A 46 -5.00 -19.60 30.82
C ALA A 46 -4.66 -20.88 30.03
N LEU A 47 -3.77 -20.76 29.03
CA LEU A 47 -3.31 -21.90 28.23
C LEU A 47 -2.53 -22.93 29.06
N GLU A 48 -1.81 -22.50 30.08
CA GLU A 48 -1.09 -23.39 31.00
C GLU A 48 -2.03 -24.05 32.02
N GLN A 49 -2.96 -23.27 32.60
CA GLN A 49 -3.73 -23.73 33.76
C GLN A 49 -5.04 -24.47 33.39
N TRP A 50 -5.79 -23.99 32.39
CA TRP A 50 -7.12 -24.54 32.09
C TRP A 50 -7.14 -25.98 31.55
N PRO A 51 -6.11 -26.48 30.83
CA PRO A 51 -6.07 -27.89 30.45
C PRO A 51 -6.09 -28.85 31.64
N GLU A 52 -5.48 -28.45 32.76
CA GLU A 52 -5.42 -29.25 33.98
C GLU A 52 -6.60 -28.97 34.93
N SER A 53 -6.94 -27.69 35.15
CA SER A 53 -7.96 -27.27 36.12
C SER A 53 -9.39 -27.23 35.57
N GLY A 54 -9.56 -27.33 34.26
CA GLY A 54 -10.80 -27.02 33.56
C GLY A 54 -10.99 -25.52 33.32
N VAL A 55 -11.89 -25.18 32.39
CA VAL A 55 -12.26 -23.80 32.04
C VAL A 55 -13.13 -23.21 33.15
N PRO A 56 -12.80 -22.03 33.70
CA PRO A 56 -13.62 -21.36 34.72
C PRO A 56 -15.05 -21.05 34.25
N ASN A 57 -16.02 -20.96 35.18
CA ASN A 57 -17.40 -20.60 34.86
C ASN A 57 -17.54 -19.21 34.21
N ASN A 58 -16.66 -18.27 34.58
CA ASN A 58 -16.54 -16.97 33.93
C ASN A 58 -15.08 -16.74 33.46
N PRO A 59 -14.75 -17.23 32.24
CA PRO A 59 -13.40 -17.13 31.69
C PRO A 59 -12.91 -15.68 31.52
N GLY A 60 -13.79 -14.76 31.11
CA GLY A 60 -13.45 -13.36 30.88
C GLY A 60 -13.09 -12.62 32.17
N ALA A 61 -13.87 -12.83 33.23
CA ALA A 61 -13.57 -12.28 34.55
C ALA A 61 -12.24 -12.84 35.10
N TRP A 62 -11.97 -14.13 34.89
CA TRP A 62 -10.71 -14.76 35.30
C TRP A 62 -9.50 -14.13 34.60
N LEU A 63 -9.57 -13.99 33.26
CA LEU A 63 -8.50 -13.35 32.46
C LEU A 63 -8.27 -11.91 32.90
N THR A 64 -9.34 -11.15 33.09
CA THR A 64 -9.30 -9.76 33.57
C THR A 64 -8.60 -9.68 34.93
N ALA A 65 -8.95 -10.56 35.86
CA ALA A 65 -8.37 -10.58 37.20
C ALA A 65 -6.87 -10.95 37.20
N VAL A 66 -6.45 -11.91 36.36
CA VAL A 66 -5.03 -12.25 36.19
C VAL A 66 -4.27 -11.08 35.57
N ALA A 67 -4.80 -10.47 34.52
CA ALA A 67 -4.15 -9.36 33.83
C ALA A 67 -4.03 -8.12 34.73
N LYS A 68 -5.10 -7.75 35.46
CA LYS A 68 -5.08 -6.64 36.44
C LYS A 68 -4.01 -6.85 37.52
N ARG A 69 -3.90 -8.06 38.08
CA ARG A 69 -2.86 -8.39 39.07
C ARG A 69 -1.45 -8.19 38.50
N ARG A 70 -1.19 -8.71 37.30
CA ARG A 70 0.10 -8.54 36.61
C ARG A 70 0.42 -7.08 36.29
N ALA A 71 -0.58 -6.28 35.91
CA ALA A 71 -0.38 -4.84 35.69
C ALA A 71 0.00 -4.11 36.97
N VAL A 72 -0.67 -4.40 38.09
CA VAL A 72 -0.32 -3.84 39.40
C VAL A 72 1.11 -4.22 39.78
N ASP A 73 1.50 -5.49 39.60
CA ASP A 73 2.86 -5.96 39.88
C ASP A 73 3.92 -5.30 38.98
N HIS A 74 3.60 -5.06 37.70
CA HIS A 74 4.45 -4.30 36.80
C HIS A 74 4.64 -2.87 37.30
N VAL A 75 3.54 -2.14 37.57
CA VAL A 75 3.58 -0.76 38.05
C VAL A 75 4.33 -0.65 39.39
N ARG A 76 4.11 -1.58 40.32
CA ARG A 76 4.84 -1.66 41.60
C ARG A 76 6.34 -1.83 41.38
N ARG A 77 6.75 -2.70 40.45
CA ARG A 77 8.17 -2.90 40.10
C ARG A 77 8.78 -1.66 39.46
N SER A 78 8.12 -1.07 38.47
CA SER A 78 8.59 0.13 37.77
C SER A 78 8.71 1.33 38.71
N ARG A 79 7.78 1.50 39.66
CA ARG A 79 7.86 2.56 40.69
C ARG A 79 8.95 2.32 41.74
N ARG A 80 9.19 1.06 42.14
CA ARG A 80 10.36 0.71 42.98
C ARG A 80 11.67 1.06 42.28
N LEU A 81 11.70 0.96 40.94
CA LEU A 81 12.82 1.38 40.10
C LEU A 81 12.87 2.91 39.91
N GLU A 82 11.72 3.60 39.84
CA GLU A 82 11.64 5.04 39.52
C GLU A 82 11.67 6.03 40.71
N ARG A 83 11.25 5.70 41.96
CA ARG A 83 11.66 6.38 43.23
C ARG A 83 10.81 6.01 44.48
N LYS A 84 11.39 6.24 45.67
CA LYS A 84 10.72 6.49 46.97
C LYS A 84 9.58 7.54 46.82
N HIS A 85 8.35 7.19 46.46
CA HIS A 85 7.16 8.03 46.68
C HIS A 85 5.91 7.12 46.75
N GLU A 86 5.37 6.94 47.96
CA GLU A 86 4.19 6.10 48.29
C GLU A 86 2.85 6.68 47.80
N GLN A 87 2.76 7.98 47.51
CA GLN A 87 1.50 8.69 47.28
C GLN A 87 0.68 8.17 46.08
N LEU A 88 1.35 7.78 44.98
CA LEU A 88 0.67 7.36 43.75
C LEU A 88 0.06 5.94 43.83
N ALA A 89 0.42 5.14 44.83
CA ALA A 89 -0.15 3.79 45.01
C ALA A 89 -1.61 3.89 45.49
N HIS A 90 -1.90 4.90 46.31
CA HIS A 90 -3.21 5.10 46.92
C HIS A 90 -4.27 5.59 45.92
N ASP A 91 -3.88 6.37 44.90
CA ASP A 91 -4.77 6.85 43.84
C ASP A 91 -5.14 5.72 42.84
N LEU A 92 -4.24 4.76 42.62
CA LEU A 92 -4.50 3.59 41.77
C LEU A 92 -5.40 2.55 42.45
N GLU A 93 -5.27 2.37 43.77
CA GLU A 93 -6.17 1.49 44.54
C GLU A 93 -7.62 2.00 44.51
N ARG A 94 -7.84 3.32 44.48
CA ARG A 94 -9.17 3.90 44.23
C ARG A 94 -9.71 3.66 42.82
N GLY A 95 -8.84 3.59 41.80
CA GLY A 95 -9.24 3.26 40.43
C GLY A 95 -9.55 1.78 40.18
N GLN A 96 -9.30 0.88 41.16
CA GLN A 96 -9.55 -0.56 41.05
C GLN A 96 -11.03 -0.93 41.11
N GLU A 97 -11.85 -0.10 41.75
CA GLU A 97 -13.29 -0.33 41.96
C GLU A 97 -14.13 -0.02 40.73
N GLU A 98 -13.60 0.71 39.75
CA GLU A 98 -14.27 0.95 38.47
C GLU A 98 -14.01 -0.21 37.51
N GLU A 99 -15.05 -1.01 37.27
CA GLU A 99 -15.13 -1.93 36.13
C GLU A 99 -14.75 -1.20 34.83
N SER A 100 -14.15 -1.89 33.84
CA SER A 100 -13.82 -1.22 32.58
C SER A 100 -15.11 -0.68 31.96
N ALA A 101 -15.20 0.65 31.89
CA ALA A 101 -16.37 1.32 31.35
C ALA A 101 -16.48 0.95 29.86
N PRO A 102 -17.69 0.79 29.30
CA PRO A 102 -17.88 0.63 27.86
C PRO A 102 -17.05 1.64 27.02
N ASP A 103 -16.89 2.85 27.54
CA ASP A 103 -16.08 3.93 26.98
C ASP A 103 -14.59 3.59 26.80
N ASP A 104 -14.01 2.69 27.60
CA ASP A 104 -12.60 2.30 27.48
C ASP A 104 -12.35 1.62 26.12
N VAL A 105 -13.29 0.81 25.63
CA VAL A 105 -13.14 0.17 24.30
C VAL A 105 -13.24 1.21 23.19
N LEU A 106 -14.09 2.22 23.33
CA LEU A 106 -14.16 3.34 22.39
C LEU A 106 -12.83 4.12 22.36
N ARG A 107 -12.24 4.39 23.54
CA ARG A 107 -10.91 5.01 23.66
C ARG A 107 -9.84 4.15 22.98
N LEU A 108 -9.88 2.83 23.16
CA LEU A 108 -8.95 1.92 22.48
C LEU A 108 -9.10 2.01 20.96
N MET A 109 -10.32 2.02 20.43
CA MET A 109 -10.56 2.20 18.99
C MET A 109 -9.99 3.53 18.47
N PHE A 110 -10.14 4.63 19.21
CA PHE A 110 -9.54 5.91 18.82
C PHE A 110 -8.01 5.87 18.81
N VAL A 111 -7.40 5.22 19.80
CA VAL A 111 -5.94 5.07 19.87
C VAL A 111 -5.42 4.18 18.74
N THR A 112 -6.05 3.04 18.46
CA THR A 112 -5.60 2.14 17.38
C THR A 112 -5.86 2.71 15.99
N CYS A 113 -6.87 3.57 15.84
CA CYS A 113 -7.18 4.28 14.61
C CYS A 113 -6.56 5.70 14.55
N HIS A 114 -5.60 6.03 15.42
CA HIS A 114 -5.04 7.39 15.46
C HIS A 114 -4.33 7.75 14.12
N PRO A 115 -4.57 8.95 13.55
CA PRO A 115 -4.07 9.32 12.21
C PRO A 115 -2.55 9.50 12.13
N VAL A 116 -1.84 9.46 13.26
CA VAL A 116 -0.37 9.37 13.29
C VAL A 116 0.15 8.05 12.71
N LEU A 117 -0.71 7.03 12.65
CA LEU A 117 -0.41 5.74 12.06
C LEU A 117 -0.86 5.72 10.60
N GLU A 118 -0.03 5.14 9.74
CA GLU A 118 -0.44 4.84 8.36
C GLU A 118 -1.66 3.91 8.34
N THR A 119 -2.51 4.01 7.32
CA THR A 119 -3.77 3.25 7.21
C THR A 119 -3.59 1.74 7.42
N ARG A 120 -2.55 1.14 6.83
CA ARG A 120 -2.29 -0.30 6.99
C ARG A 120 -1.95 -0.66 8.44
N ALA A 121 -1.22 0.21 9.14
CA ALA A 121 -0.91 0.05 10.55
C ALA A 121 -2.15 0.22 11.44
N ARG A 122 -3.01 1.22 11.16
CA ARG A 122 -4.31 1.40 11.85
C ARG A 122 -5.15 0.14 11.77
N ILE A 123 -5.34 -0.41 10.57
CA ILE A 123 -6.15 -1.62 10.37
C ILE A 123 -5.55 -2.82 11.09
N ALA A 124 -4.25 -3.09 10.89
CA ALA A 124 -3.59 -4.24 11.51
C ALA A 124 -3.63 -4.18 13.05
N LEU A 125 -3.41 -2.99 13.61
CA LEU A 125 -3.45 -2.77 15.05
C LEU A 125 -4.87 -2.93 15.62
N THR A 126 -5.89 -2.38 14.96
CA THR A 126 -7.30 -2.54 15.37
C THR A 126 -7.76 -4.00 15.29
N LEU A 127 -7.40 -4.73 14.22
CA LEU A 127 -7.69 -6.16 14.12
C LEU A 127 -6.99 -6.97 15.22
N ARG A 128 -5.76 -6.59 15.58
CA ARG A 128 -5.01 -7.30 16.63
C ARG A 128 -5.58 -7.03 18.02
N LEU A 129 -5.76 -5.77 18.39
CA LEU A 129 -6.06 -5.36 19.77
C LEU A 129 -7.56 -5.31 20.08
N VAL A 130 -8.37 -4.85 19.13
CA VAL A 130 -9.82 -4.73 19.31
C VAL A 130 -10.53 -6.00 18.85
N CYS A 131 -10.11 -6.59 17.74
CA CYS A 131 -10.75 -7.82 17.24
C CYS A 131 -10.19 -9.11 17.85
N GLY A 132 -9.01 -9.06 18.48
CA GLY A 132 -8.36 -10.23 19.06
C GLY A 132 -7.81 -11.22 18.01
N LEU A 133 -7.63 -10.80 16.75
CA LEU A 133 -7.07 -11.66 15.71
C LEU A 133 -5.60 -11.99 15.97
N THR A 134 -5.19 -13.18 15.58
CA THR A 134 -3.79 -13.61 15.55
C THR A 134 -3.03 -12.95 14.41
N THR A 135 -1.70 -12.88 14.53
CA THR A 135 -0.83 -12.42 13.44
C THR A 135 -1.02 -13.24 12.17
N GLY A 136 -1.23 -14.56 12.29
CA GLY A 136 -1.53 -15.46 11.18
C GLY A 136 -2.85 -15.16 10.47
N GLU A 137 -3.92 -14.90 11.23
CA GLU A 137 -5.20 -14.50 10.65
C GLU A 137 -5.09 -13.17 9.90
N ILE A 138 -4.39 -12.18 10.47
CA ILE A 138 -4.16 -10.88 9.85
C ILE A 138 -3.26 -11.01 8.60
N ALA A 139 -2.23 -11.85 8.65
CA ALA A 139 -1.33 -12.10 7.52
C ALA A 139 -2.08 -12.71 6.32
N ARG A 140 -2.92 -13.70 6.59
CA ARG A 140 -3.83 -14.29 5.60
C ARG A 140 -4.81 -13.25 5.05
N ALA A 141 -5.39 -12.44 5.93
CA ALA A 141 -6.29 -11.35 5.55
C ALA A 141 -5.63 -10.27 4.68
N PHE A 142 -4.32 -10.06 4.79
CA PHE A 142 -3.57 -9.09 3.98
C PHE A 142 -2.73 -9.72 2.87
N LEU A 143 -2.83 -11.04 2.65
CA LEU A 143 -2.01 -11.79 1.70
C LEU A 143 -0.51 -11.45 1.81
N THR A 144 -0.02 -11.43 3.04
CA THR A 144 1.37 -11.11 3.40
C THR A 144 1.92 -12.14 4.37
N ASP A 145 3.22 -12.11 4.66
CA ASP A 145 3.83 -12.98 5.65
C ASP A 145 3.56 -12.54 7.11
N GLU A 146 3.47 -13.51 8.03
CA GLU A 146 3.28 -13.26 9.46
C GLU A 146 4.36 -12.37 10.09
N PRO A 147 5.67 -12.54 9.79
CA PRO A 147 6.71 -11.64 10.29
C PRO A 147 6.48 -10.18 9.88
N GLY A 148 5.95 -9.94 8.68
CA GLY A 148 5.58 -8.63 8.16
C GLY A 148 4.49 -7.97 8.99
N VAL A 149 3.43 -8.72 9.32
CA VAL A 149 2.36 -8.24 10.21
C VAL A 149 2.88 -7.99 11.62
N ALA A 150 3.67 -8.89 12.18
CA ALA A 150 4.24 -8.72 13.51
C ALA A 150 5.08 -7.43 13.60
N ARG A 151 5.94 -7.18 12.60
CA ARG A 151 6.71 -5.93 12.51
C ARG A 151 5.82 -4.70 12.36
N LEU A 152 4.75 -4.80 11.56
CA LEU A 152 3.81 -3.70 11.35
C LEU A 152 3.08 -3.31 12.64
N VAL A 153 2.54 -4.30 13.35
CA VAL A 153 1.85 -4.09 14.64
C VAL A 153 2.82 -3.55 15.69
N ALA A 154 4.01 -4.16 15.84
CA ALA A 154 5.02 -3.69 16.79
C ALA A 154 5.49 -2.27 16.48
N GLY A 155 5.66 -1.92 15.20
CA GLY A 155 5.97 -0.56 14.75
C GLY A 155 4.87 0.42 15.12
N ALA A 156 3.60 0.07 14.88
CA ALA A 156 2.45 0.91 15.23
C ALA A 156 2.39 1.21 16.74
N LYS A 157 2.52 0.18 17.58
CA LYS A 157 2.55 0.33 19.05
C LYS A 157 3.68 1.27 19.49
N ARG A 158 4.89 1.08 18.93
CA ARG A 158 6.04 1.94 19.23
C ARG A 158 5.78 3.40 18.84
N THR A 159 5.20 3.64 17.66
CA THR A 159 4.85 5.00 17.21
C THR A 159 3.85 5.67 18.16
N LEU A 160 2.82 4.94 18.62
CA LEU A 160 1.86 5.49 19.59
C LEU A 160 2.53 5.86 20.92
N ALA A 161 3.42 5.00 21.43
CA ALA A 161 4.17 5.24 22.66
C ALA A 161 5.15 6.42 22.54
N GLU A 162 5.93 6.48 21.47
CA GLU A 162 6.87 7.58 21.18
C GLU A 162 6.16 8.94 21.07
N LYS A 163 4.94 8.94 20.52
CA LYS A 163 4.10 10.13 20.36
C LYS A 163 3.26 10.46 21.59
N ARG A 164 3.28 9.60 22.61
CA ARG A 164 2.54 9.75 23.89
C ARG A 164 1.06 10.06 23.65
N ILE A 165 0.44 9.29 22.75
CA ILE A 165 -0.98 9.47 22.44
C ILE A 165 -1.80 9.20 23.71
N PRO A 166 -2.63 10.17 24.17
CA PRO A 166 -3.41 10.02 25.39
C PRO A 166 -4.50 8.96 25.21
N PHE A 167 -4.81 8.24 26.30
CA PHE A 167 -5.92 7.29 26.37
C PHE A 167 -7.17 7.96 26.96
N ASP A 168 -7.64 9.00 26.27
CA ASP A 168 -8.79 9.80 26.69
C ASP A 168 -9.80 9.93 25.55
N LEU A 169 -11.06 10.24 25.89
CA LEU A 169 -12.06 10.57 24.88
C LEU A 169 -11.77 11.99 24.38
N PRO A 170 -11.67 12.20 23.06
CA PRO A 170 -11.54 13.54 22.50
C PRO A 170 -12.83 14.35 22.73
N ASP A 171 -12.68 15.64 23.03
CA ASP A 171 -13.82 16.55 23.24
C ASP A 171 -14.15 17.36 21.96
N GLY A 172 -15.43 17.70 21.81
CA GLY A 172 -15.92 18.64 20.80
C GLY A 172 -15.53 18.24 19.35
N PRO A 173 -14.91 19.14 18.57
CA PRO A 173 -14.61 18.88 17.15
C PRO A 173 -13.57 17.78 16.92
N GLU A 174 -12.69 17.49 17.89
CA GLU A 174 -11.71 16.40 17.77
C GLU A 174 -12.39 15.02 17.75
N LEU A 175 -13.54 14.89 18.43
CA LEU A 175 -14.33 13.65 18.43
C LEU A 175 -14.79 13.28 17.02
N ALA A 176 -15.26 14.25 16.25
CA ALA A 176 -15.74 14.01 14.88
C ALA A 176 -14.62 13.53 13.95
N GLU A 177 -13.43 14.12 14.04
CA GLU A 177 -12.26 13.69 13.25
C GLU A 177 -11.81 12.27 13.62
N ARG A 178 -11.71 11.99 14.92
CA ARG A 178 -11.31 10.67 15.44
C ARG A 178 -12.34 9.60 15.07
N LEU A 179 -13.63 9.90 15.18
CA LEU A 179 -14.70 9.01 14.77
C LEU A 179 -14.66 8.73 13.27
N SER A 180 -14.44 9.76 12.44
CA SER A 180 -14.26 9.58 11.00
C SER A 180 -13.14 8.58 10.67
N SER A 181 -12.00 8.68 11.36
CA SER A 181 -10.88 7.73 11.21
C SER A 181 -11.27 6.30 11.61
N VAL A 182 -12.04 6.13 12.70
CA VAL A 182 -12.52 4.80 13.13
C VAL A 182 -13.49 4.21 12.10
N LEU A 183 -14.47 5.01 11.64
CA LEU A 183 -15.43 4.59 10.63
C LEU A 183 -14.73 4.18 9.32
N GLU A 184 -13.73 4.94 8.89
CA GLU A 184 -12.88 4.62 7.74
C GLU A 184 -12.22 3.24 7.90
N VAL A 185 -11.57 2.99 9.04
CA VAL A 185 -10.89 1.71 9.30
C VAL A 185 -11.88 0.54 9.31
N VAL A 186 -13.02 0.68 9.98
CA VAL A 186 -14.07 -0.36 10.02
C VAL A 186 -14.58 -0.65 8.61
N TYR A 187 -14.85 0.38 7.81
CA TYR A 187 -15.34 0.20 6.45
C TYR A 187 -14.29 -0.41 5.52
N LEU A 188 -13.01 -0.05 5.67
CA LEU A 188 -11.91 -0.65 4.90
C LEU A 188 -11.78 -2.15 5.20
N VAL A 189 -11.88 -2.56 6.46
CA VAL A 189 -11.91 -3.99 6.84
C VAL A 189 -13.11 -4.68 6.19
N PHE A 190 -14.29 -4.06 6.24
CA PHE A 190 -15.49 -4.62 5.63
C PHE A 190 -15.32 -4.80 4.12
N ASN A 191 -14.83 -3.78 3.42
CA ASN A 191 -14.65 -3.80 1.97
C ASN A 191 -13.65 -4.87 1.52
N GLU A 192 -12.52 -4.99 2.20
CA GLU A 192 -11.54 -6.06 1.91
C GLU A 192 -12.10 -7.46 2.17
N GLY A 193 -13.04 -7.58 3.13
CA GLY A 193 -13.82 -8.80 3.33
C GLY A 193 -14.87 -9.04 2.25
N TYR A 194 -15.59 -8.01 1.84
CA TYR A 194 -16.79 -8.12 1.01
C TYR A 194 -16.47 -8.24 -0.49
N SER A 195 -15.35 -7.65 -0.92
CA SER A 195 -14.82 -7.74 -2.28
C SER A 195 -13.30 -7.77 -2.20
N ALA A 196 -12.72 -8.97 -2.14
CA ALA A 196 -11.29 -9.14 -1.91
C ALA A 196 -10.48 -8.56 -3.08
N THR A 197 -9.62 -7.58 -2.79
CA THR A 197 -8.85 -6.83 -3.79
C THR A 197 -7.90 -7.73 -4.61
N SER A 198 -7.49 -8.86 -4.05
CA SER A 198 -6.59 -9.82 -4.69
C SER A 198 -6.73 -11.23 -4.11
N GLY A 199 -6.11 -12.21 -4.77
CA GLY A 199 -6.21 -13.62 -4.42
C GLY A 199 -7.26 -14.35 -5.26
N ASP A 200 -7.62 -15.55 -4.80
CA ASP A 200 -8.55 -16.42 -5.52
C ASP A 200 -10.00 -16.30 -5.04
N ASP A 201 -10.20 -16.05 -3.75
CA ASP A 201 -11.53 -15.88 -3.17
C ASP A 201 -12.11 -14.49 -3.51
N LEU A 202 -13.41 -14.45 -3.81
CA LEU A 202 -14.14 -13.19 -4.03
C LEU A 202 -14.47 -12.47 -2.71
N THR A 203 -14.59 -13.22 -1.61
CA THR A 203 -14.94 -12.69 -0.30
C THR A 203 -14.09 -13.36 0.78
N ARG A 204 -13.86 -12.64 1.88
CA ARG A 204 -13.24 -13.14 3.12
C ARG A 204 -14.24 -12.95 4.24
N PRO A 205 -15.20 -13.88 4.43
CA PRO A 205 -16.32 -13.71 5.36
C PRO A 205 -15.90 -13.37 6.79
N GLY A 206 -14.76 -13.90 7.26
CA GLY A 206 -14.23 -13.58 8.59
C GLY A 206 -13.97 -12.08 8.80
N LEU A 207 -13.46 -11.36 7.78
CA LEU A 207 -13.27 -9.91 7.86
C LEU A 207 -14.59 -9.15 7.85
N CYS A 208 -15.57 -9.59 7.05
CA CYS A 208 -16.90 -8.98 7.05
C CYS A 208 -17.58 -9.11 8.42
N LEU A 209 -17.49 -10.30 9.02
CA LEU A 209 -18.08 -10.56 10.34
C LEU A 209 -17.43 -9.68 11.41
N GLU A 210 -16.10 -9.51 11.38
CA GLU A 210 -15.44 -8.62 12.33
C GLU A 210 -15.71 -7.15 12.10
N ALA A 211 -15.76 -6.68 10.87
CA ALA A 211 -16.16 -5.30 10.62
C ALA A 211 -17.61 -5.03 11.05
N LEU A 212 -18.53 -5.99 10.85
CA LEU A 212 -19.90 -5.90 11.37
C LEU A 212 -19.93 -5.87 12.90
N ARG A 213 -19.11 -6.70 13.57
CA ARG A 213 -18.99 -6.70 15.03
C ARG A 213 -18.49 -5.34 15.53
N LEU A 214 -17.40 -4.83 14.95
CA LEU A 214 -16.85 -3.51 15.28
C LEU A 214 -17.84 -2.38 15.02
N GLY A 215 -18.52 -2.40 13.88
CA GLY A 215 -19.52 -1.37 13.56
C GLY A 215 -20.67 -1.34 14.54
N ARG A 216 -21.22 -2.51 14.91
CA ARG A 216 -22.30 -2.61 15.90
C ARG A 216 -21.85 -2.11 17.27
N LEU A 217 -20.67 -2.54 17.71
CA LEU A 217 -20.06 -2.06 18.94
C LEU A 217 -19.89 -0.53 18.93
N LEU A 218 -19.39 0.03 17.82
CA LEU A 218 -19.24 1.47 17.69
C LEU A 218 -20.58 2.22 17.74
N ALA A 219 -21.62 1.70 17.09
CA ALA A 219 -22.96 2.29 17.11
C ALA A 219 -23.63 2.21 18.49
N GLU A 220 -23.31 1.17 19.29
CA GLU A 220 -23.73 1.06 20.69
C GLU A 220 -23.00 2.07 21.59
N LEU A 221 -21.70 2.26 21.38
CA LEU A 221 -20.85 3.19 22.14
C LEU A 221 -21.09 4.66 21.76
N ALA A 222 -21.56 4.92 20.54
CA ALA A 222 -21.82 6.26 20.01
C ALA A 222 -23.28 6.38 19.48
N PRO A 223 -24.30 6.24 20.34
CA PRO A 223 -25.69 6.09 19.90
C PRO A 223 -26.28 7.36 19.26
N ARG A 224 -25.67 8.53 19.50
CA ARG A 224 -26.07 9.82 18.92
C ARG A 224 -25.36 10.15 17.60
N GLU A 225 -24.48 9.28 17.12
CA GLU A 225 -23.69 9.52 15.91
C GLU A 225 -24.35 8.87 14.70
N ALA A 226 -25.00 9.68 13.86
CA ALA A 226 -25.74 9.20 12.69
C ALA A 226 -24.87 8.37 11.73
N GLU A 227 -23.60 8.75 11.55
CA GLU A 227 -22.67 8.07 10.65
C GLU A 227 -22.23 6.69 11.15
N ALA A 228 -22.21 6.45 12.47
CA ALA A 228 -21.94 5.12 13.02
C ALA A 228 -23.08 4.15 12.68
N HIS A 229 -24.33 4.59 12.87
CA HIS A 229 -25.51 3.84 12.45
C HIS A 229 -25.61 3.69 10.93
N GLY A 230 -25.26 4.74 10.17
CA GLY A 230 -25.17 4.70 8.71
C GLY A 230 -24.18 3.66 8.20
N LEU A 231 -22.98 3.59 8.80
CA LEU A 231 -21.99 2.59 8.43
C LEU A 231 -22.46 1.16 8.75
N VAL A 232 -23.07 0.93 9.92
CA VAL A 232 -23.69 -0.36 10.25
C VAL A 232 -24.76 -0.72 9.24
N ALA A 233 -25.67 0.20 8.92
CA ALA A 233 -26.71 -0.02 7.93
C ALA A 233 -26.13 -0.44 6.56
N LEU A 234 -25.13 0.28 6.08
CA LEU A 234 -24.43 -0.02 4.83
C LEU A 234 -23.85 -1.44 4.83
N MET A 235 -23.12 -1.79 5.89
CA MET A 235 -22.48 -3.10 6.01
C MET A 235 -23.48 -4.24 6.12
N GLU A 236 -24.55 -4.08 6.90
CA GLU A 236 -25.63 -5.08 7.04
C GLU A 236 -26.34 -5.33 5.70
N LEU A 237 -26.68 -4.26 4.99
CA LEU A 237 -27.35 -4.35 3.69
C LEU A 237 -26.44 -4.99 2.63
N HIS A 238 -25.15 -4.67 2.62
CA HIS A 238 -24.18 -5.35 1.76
C HIS A 238 -24.01 -6.83 2.13
N ALA A 239 -23.80 -7.13 3.42
CA ALA A 239 -23.61 -8.49 3.92
C ALA A 239 -24.83 -9.38 3.67
N SER A 240 -26.04 -8.82 3.65
CA SER A 240 -27.26 -9.56 3.33
C SER A 240 -27.19 -10.31 2.00
N ARG A 241 -26.37 -9.83 1.07
CA ARG A 241 -26.25 -10.37 -0.28
C ARG A 241 -25.20 -11.48 -0.40
N ALA A 242 -24.44 -11.77 0.65
CA ALA A 242 -23.25 -12.62 0.58
C ALA A 242 -23.51 -13.96 -0.12
N ALA A 243 -24.61 -14.64 0.23
CA ALA A 243 -24.99 -15.92 -0.38
C ALA A 243 -25.41 -15.82 -1.85
N ALA A 244 -25.83 -14.65 -2.33
CA ALA A 244 -26.28 -14.44 -3.70
C ALA A 244 -25.18 -13.91 -4.64
N ARG A 245 -23.99 -13.57 -4.11
CA ARG A 245 -22.88 -13.00 -4.89
C ARG A 245 -22.11 -14.03 -5.71
N THR A 246 -22.23 -15.30 -5.36
CA THR A 246 -21.57 -16.41 -6.04
C THR A 246 -22.57 -17.46 -6.49
N GLY A 247 -22.36 -17.99 -7.69
CA GLY A 247 -23.12 -19.14 -8.18
C GLY A 247 -22.57 -20.47 -7.66
N PRO A 248 -23.16 -21.61 -8.07
CA PRO A 248 -22.81 -22.94 -7.56
C PRO A 248 -21.35 -23.33 -7.76
N GLY A 249 -20.69 -22.81 -8.80
CA GLY A 249 -19.27 -23.05 -9.10
C GLY A 249 -18.31 -22.00 -8.49
N GLY A 250 -18.81 -21.10 -7.64
CA GLY A 250 -18.02 -20.01 -7.05
C GLY A 250 -17.84 -18.80 -7.98
N GLU A 251 -18.50 -18.78 -9.14
CA GLU A 251 -18.43 -17.68 -10.09
C GLU A 251 -19.15 -16.43 -9.58
N LEU A 252 -18.60 -15.25 -9.89
CA LEU A 252 -19.21 -13.96 -9.57
C LEU A 252 -20.55 -13.79 -10.30
N VAL A 253 -21.57 -13.34 -9.56
CA VAL A 253 -22.91 -13.00 -10.07
C VAL A 253 -23.14 -11.49 -9.97
N GLN A 254 -23.47 -10.84 -11.09
CA GLN A 254 -23.69 -9.38 -11.11
C GLN A 254 -24.91 -8.99 -10.30
N LEU A 255 -24.92 -7.80 -9.68
CA LEU A 255 -25.98 -7.36 -8.77
C LEU A 255 -27.41 -7.51 -9.34
N HIS A 256 -27.62 -7.23 -10.62
CA HIS A 256 -28.94 -7.35 -11.25
C HIS A 256 -29.34 -8.80 -11.56
N GLU A 257 -28.39 -9.73 -11.60
CA GLU A 257 -28.61 -11.17 -11.79
C GLU A 257 -28.73 -11.92 -10.46
N GLN A 258 -28.44 -11.27 -9.33
CA GLN A 258 -28.51 -11.89 -8.01
C GLN A 258 -29.96 -12.21 -7.65
N ASN A 259 -30.21 -13.47 -7.29
CA ASN A 259 -31.50 -13.87 -6.73
C ASN A 259 -31.72 -13.19 -5.38
N ARG A 260 -32.58 -12.17 -5.35
CA ARG A 260 -32.91 -11.39 -4.14
C ARG A 260 -33.62 -12.19 -3.05
N GLY A 261 -34.26 -13.31 -3.41
CA GLY A 261 -34.82 -14.26 -2.45
C GLY A 261 -33.76 -14.97 -1.60
N ARG A 262 -32.49 -14.99 -2.03
CA ARG A 262 -31.35 -15.51 -1.26
C ARG A 262 -30.69 -14.46 -0.36
N TRP A 263 -31.21 -13.23 -0.32
CA TRP A 263 -30.68 -12.19 0.55
C TRP A 263 -31.15 -12.42 1.98
N ASP A 264 -30.23 -12.33 2.94
CA ASP A 264 -30.50 -12.56 4.35
C ASP A 264 -31.44 -11.48 4.91
N GLN A 265 -32.69 -11.87 5.15
CA GLN A 265 -33.75 -10.97 5.59
C GLN A 265 -33.52 -10.43 7.01
N LEU A 266 -32.76 -11.13 7.86
CA LEU A 266 -32.40 -10.63 9.18
C LEU A 266 -31.42 -9.46 9.06
N LEU A 267 -30.39 -9.60 8.23
CA LEU A 267 -29.41 -8.53 7.97
C LEU A 267 -30.09 -7.34 7.27
N VAL A 268 -31.00 -7.59 6.32
CA VAL A 268 -31.82 -6.53 5.69
C VAL A 268 -32.60 -5.74 6.75
N ARG A 269 -33.32 -6.42 7.65
CA ARG A 269 -34.08 -5.76 8.73
C ARG A 269 -33.18 -4.97 9.66
N ARG A 270 -32.04 -5.53 10.08
CA ARG A 270 -31.04 -4.82 10.90
C ARG A 270 -30.51 -3.57 10.21
N GLY A 271 -30.24 -3.64 8.91
CA GLY A 271 -29.82 -2.50 8.10
C GLY A 271 -30.86 -1.37 8.10
N PHE A 272 -32.13 -1.69 7.91
CA PHE A 272 -33.21 -0.70 8.01
C PHE A 272 -33.39 -0.14 9.43
N THR A 273 -33.25 -0.96 10.47
CA THR A 273 -33.29 -0.49 11.86
C THR A 273 -32.15 0.49 12.14
N ALA A 274 -30.92 0.20 11.68
CA ALA A 274 -29.79 1.11 11.81
C ALA A 274 -30.02 2.42 11.02
N MET A 275 -30.63 2.38 9.84
CA MET A 275 -31.04 3.60 9.12
C MET A 275 -32.04 4.46 9.92
N LEU A 276 -32.99 3.82 10.61
CA LEU A 276 -33.93 4.55 11.47
C LEU A 276 -33.20 5.21 12.65
N ARG A 277 -32.25 4.52 13.28
CA ARG A 277 -31.40 5.09 14.33
C ARG A 277 -30.55 6.25 13.84
N ALA A 278 -29.97 6.15 12.64
CA ALA A 278 -29.22 7.24 12.01
C ALA A 278 -30.10 8.49 11.83
N ARG A 279 -31.36 8.29 11.42
CA ARG A 279 -32.33 9.38 11.27
C ARG A 279 -32.75 9.98 12.62
N GLU A 280 -32.95 9.15 13.65
CA GLU A 280 -33.30 9.58 15.02
C GLU A 280 -32.17 10.38 15.67
N ALA A 281 -30.91 10.03 15.40
CA ALA A 281 -29.74 10.79 15.85
C ALA A 281 -29.70 12.22 15.31
N GLY A 282 -30.31 12.46 14.14
CA GLY A 282 -30.44 13.78 13.53
C GLY A 282 -29.18 14.29 12.82
N GLY A 283 -29.20 15.56 12.41
CA GLY A 283 -28.12 16.20 11.65
C GLY A 283 -28.15 15.95 10.14
N PRO A 284 -27.29 16.64 9.36
CA PRO A 284 -27.16 16.41 7.93
C PRO A 284 -26.52 15.03 7.65
N PRO A 285 -26.96 14.31 6.60
CA PRO A 285 -26.42 12.99 6.30
C PRO A 285 -24.96 13.08 5.82
N GLY A 286 -24.08 12.28 6.43
CA GLY A 286 -22.69 12.15 6.01
C GLY A 286 -22.49 11.05 4.94
N PRO A 287 -21.23 10.70 4.63
CA PRO A 287 -20.92 9.78 3.54
C PRO A 287 -21.52 8.38 3.71
N TYR A 288 -21.56 7.85 4.94
CA TYR A 288 -22.03 6.50 5.22
C TYR A 288 -23.55 6.42 5.24
N VAL A 289 -24.25 7.42 5.79
CA VAL A 289 -25.72 7.49 5.72
C VAL A 289 -26.19 7.55 4.26
N LEU A 290 -25.54 8.36 3.41
CA LEU A 290 -25.87 8.43 1.98
C LEU A 290 -25.60 7.11 1.25
N GLN A 291 -24.46 6.46 1.51
CA GLN A 291 -24.16 5.15 0.93
C GLN A 291 -25.14 4.06 1.41
N ALA A 292 -25.51 4.08 2.68
CA ALA A 292 -26.50 3.16 3.23
C ALA A 292 -27.88 3.38 2.61
N ALA A 293 -28.28 4.63 2.36
CA ALA A 293 -29.51 4.94 1.64
C ALA A 293 -29.50 4.37 0.21
N ILE A 294 -28.36 4.43 -0.50
CA ILE A 294 -28.20 3.80 -1.82
C ILE A 294 -28.36 2.27 -1.72
N ALA A 295 -27.70 1.63 -0.75
CA ALA A 295 -27.83 0.19 -0.52
C ALA A 295 -29.27 -0.19 -0.15
N ALA A 296 -29.98 0.67 0.58
CA ALA A 296 -31.36 0.48 0.98
C ALA A 296 -32.31 0.53 -0.22
N CYS A 297 -32.08 1.37 -1.23
CA CYS A 297 -32.85 1.37 -2.48
C CYS A 297 -32.79 -0.01 -3.16
N HIS A 298 -31.61 -0.64 -3.21
CA HIS A 298 -31.48 -2.00 -3.73
C HIS A 298 -32.20 -3.04 -2.85
N ALA A 299 -32.07 -2.96 -1.53
CA ALA A 299 -32.70 -3.91 -0.61
C ALA A 299 -34.23 -3.81 -0.51
N ARG A 300 -34.81 -2.64 -0.83
CA ARG A 300 -36.27 -2.46 -0.88
C ARG A 300 -36.91 -3.08 -2.12
N ALA A 301 -36.20 -3.10 -3.24
CA ALA A 301 -36.74 -3.58 -4.50
C ALA A 301 -36.77 -5.12 -4.52
N ARG A 302 -37.93 -5.69 -4.91
CA ARG A 302 -38.14 -7.16 -4.92
C ARG A 302 -37.42 -7.82 -6.09
N THR A 303 -37.38 -7.14 -7.23
CA THR A 303 -36.67 -7.56 -8.45
C THR A 303 -35.60 -6.54 -8.83
N SER A 304 -34.72 -6.89 -9.76
CA SER A 304 -33.74 -5.96 -10.33
C SER A 304 -34.40 -4.76 -10.98
N GLU A 305 -35.49 -5.00 -11.69
CA GLU A 305 -36.23 -4.03 -12.50
C GLU A 305 -36.94 -2.99 -11.63
N ASP A 306 -37.38 -3.38 -10.42
CA ASP A 306 -38.04 -2.48 -9.45
C ASP A 306 -37.06 -1.50 -8.76
N THR A 307 -35.77 -1.54 -9.09
CA THR A 307 -34.77 -0.68 -8.43
C THR A 307 -34.96 0.78 -8.84
N ASP A 308 -35.17 1.66 -7.86
CA ASP A 308 -35.32 3.09 -8.08
C ASP A 308 -33.97 3.76 -8.41
N TRP A 309 -33.60 3.71 -9.69
CA TRP A 309 -32.34 4.28 -10.18
C TRP A 309 -32.33 5.82 -10.18
N GLU A 310 -33.49 6.49 -10.29
CA GLU A 310 -33.57 7.96 -10.20
C GLU A 310 -33.26 8.44 -8.77
N GLN A 311 -33.77 7.72 -7.76
CA GLN A 311 -33.40 7.97 -6.36
C GLN A 311 -31.91 7.69 -6.12
N ILE A 312 -31.38 6.58 -6.62
CA ILE A 312 -29.95 6.25 -6.49
C ILE A 312 -29.06 7.32 -7.15
N ALA A 313 -29.42 7.80 -8.35
CA ALA A 313 -28.69 8.87 -9.03
C ALA A 313 -28.69 10.17 -8.21
N SER A 314 -29.83 10.54 -7.63
CA SER A 314 -29.98 11.72 -6.76
C SER A 314 -29.14 11.60 -5.48
N LEU A 315 -29.10 10.42 -4.87
CA LEU A 315 -28.26 10.13 -3.70
C LEU A 315 -26.77 10.21 -4.03
N TYR A 316 -26.34 9.70 -5.20
CA TYR A 316 -24.97 9.86 -5.66
C TYR A 316 -24.62 11.32 -5.97
N GLU A 317 -25.56 12.14 -6.46
CA GLU A 317 -25.34 13.59 -6.61
C GLU A 317 -25.09 14.28 -5.27
N ALA A 318 -25.85 13.92 -4.23
CA ALA A 318 -25.60 14.40 -2.88
C ALA A 318 -24.22 13.92 -2.36
N LEU A 319 -23.89 12.65 -2.58
CA LEU A 319 -22.63 12.07 -2.13
C LEU A 319 -21.42 12.68 -2.84
N VAL A 320 -21.49 13.00 -4.14
CA VAL A 320 -20.41 13.68 -4.87
C VAL A 320 -20.16 15.09 -4.31
N ARG A 321 -21.19 15.82 -3.86
CA ARG A 321 -21.01 17.14 -3.24
C ARG A 321 -20.25 17.05 -1.92
N LEU A 322 -20.45 15.97 -1.16
CA LEU A 322 -19.82 15.75 0.13
C LEU A 322 -18.42 15.11 0.01
N LEU A 323 -18.28 14.12 -0.87
CA LEU A 323 -17.09 13.31 -1.06
C LEU A 323 -16.77 13.19 -2.57
N PRO A 324 -16.15 14.22 -3.18
CA PRO A 324 -15.95 14.33 -4.63
C PRO A 324 -14.79 13.45 -5.15
N THR A 325 -14.70 12.20 -4.69
CA THR A 325 -13.65 11.28 -5.10
C THR A 325 -13.93 10.70 -6.49
N PRO A 326 -12.88 10.32 -7.26
CA PRO A 326 -13.06 9.70 -8.58
C PRO A 326 -13.90 8.41 -8.53
N ILE A 327 -13.80 7.63 -7.45
CA ILE A 327 -14.59 6.40 -7.26
C ILE A 327 -16.08 6.72 -7.09
N VAL A 328 -16.43 7.72 -6.27
CA VAL A 328 -17.83 8.14 -6.08
C VAL A 328 -18.39 8.70 -7.40
N ARG A 329 -17.60 9.45 -8.17
CA ARG A 329 -17.99 9.94 -9.50
C ARG A 329 -18.22 8.81 -10.50
N LEU A 330 -17.39 7.76 -10.47
CA LEU A 330 -17.58 6.57 -11.32
C LEU A 330 -18.89 5.84 -10.95
N ASN A 331 -19.15 5.64 -9.66
CA ASN A 331 -20.39 5.01 -9.20
C ASN A 331 -21.63 5.85 -9.57
N ARG A 332 -21.52 7.19 -9.49
CA ARG A 332 -22.56 8.10 -10.00
C ARG A 332 -22.80 7.90 -11.49
N ALA A 333 -21.75 7.74 -12.29
CA ALA A 333 -21.88 7.52 -13.72
C ALA A 333 -22.66 6.24 -14.04
N VAL A 334 -22.47 5.16 -13.27
CA VAL A 334 -23.29 3.94 -13.35
C VAL A 334 -24.75 4.25 -13.05
N ALA A 335 -25.04 4.93 -11.93
CA ALA A 335 -26.40 5.27 -11.55
C ALA A 335 -27.13 6.11 -12.61
N ILE A 336 -26.44 7.12 -13.16
CA ILE A 336 -26.97 7.94 -14.26
C ILE A 336 -27.16 7.10 -15.53
N GLY A 337 -26.24 6.18 -15.84
CA GLY A 337 -26.37 5.27 -16.97
C GLY A 337 -27.59 4.34 -16.86
N MET A 338 -27.92 3.91 -15.65
CA MET A 338 -29.10 3.08 -15.39
C MET A 338 -30.40 3.88 -15.37
N ALA A 339 -30.39 5.11 -14.83
CA ALA A 339 -31.58 5.97 -14.75
C ALA A 339 -31.92 6.64 -16.10
N ARG A 340 -30.93 7.19 -16.79
CA ARG A 340 -31.09 8.05 -17.98
C ARG A 340 -30.56 7.41 -19.27
N GLY A 341 -30.12 6.16 -19.21
CA GLY A 341 -29.64 5.39 -20.34
C GLY A 341 -28.11 5.37 -20.49
N PRO A 342 -27.56 4.32 -21.14
CA PRO A 342 -26.14 3.98 -21.05
C PRO A 342 -25.21 5.03 -21.68
N ARG A 343 -25.68 5.77 -22.68
CA ARG A 343 -24.92 6.87 -23.30
C ARG A 343 -24.62 8.02 -22.32
N ALA A 344 -25.57 8.37 -21.45
CA ALA A 344 -25.39 9.43 -20.46
C ALA A 344 -24.35 9.03 -19.41
N GLY A 345 -24.39 7.77 -18.96
CA GLY A 345 -23.36 7.22 -18.07
C GLY A 345 -21.99 7.18 -18.75
N LEU A 346 -21.93 6.73 -20.00
CA LEU A 346 -20.67 6.58 -20.73
C LEU A 346 -19.93 7.92 -20.91
N ALA A 347 -20.64 9.02 -21.20
CA ALA A 347 -20.04 10.34 -21.30
C ALA A 347 -19.34 10.78 -19.99
N LEU A 348 -19.92 10.45 -18.83
CA LEU A 348 -19.32 10.72 -17.52
C LEU A 348 -18.10 9.83 -17.25
N VAL A 349 -18.16 8.56 -17.66
CA VAL A 349 -17.04 7.61 -17.54
C VAL A 349 -15.86 8.03 -18.40
N ASP A 350 -16.11 8.46 -19.64
CA ASP A 350 -15.06 8.91 -20.56
C ASP A 350 -14.32 10.15 -20.01
N ALA A 351 -15.03 11.08 -19.35
CA ALA A 351 -14.40 12.20 -18.67
C ALA A 351 -13.49 11.78 -17.49
N LEU A 352 -13.78 10.65 -16.85
CA LEU A 352 -12.98 10.10 -15.75
C LEU A 352 -11.75 9.33 -16.23
N ALA A 353 -11.67 8.97 -17.52
CA ALA A 353 -10.56 8.17 -18.06
C ALA A 353 -9.20 8.88 -17.97
N ALA A 354 -9.20 10.22 -17.90
CA ALA A 354 -7.99 11.03 -17.74
C ALA A 354 -7.54 11.17 -16.26
N ASP A 355 -8.35 10.75 -15.29
CA ASP A 355 -8.02 10.91 -13.86
C ASP A 355 -6.88 9.95 -13.46
N PRO A 356 -5.73 10.47 -12.98
CA PRO A 356 -4.59 9.65 -12.58
C PRO A 356 -4.91 8.61 -11.50
N ALA A 357 -5.90 8.86 -10.64
CA ALA A 357 -6.28 7.98 -9.54
C ALA A 357 -6.99 6.70 -10.02
N LEU A 358 -7.68 6.73 -11.16
CA LEU A 358 -8.44 5.59 -11.69
C LEU A 358 -7.69 4.81 -12.78
N ARG A 359 -6.53 5.30 -13.21
CA ARG A 359 -5.72 4.76 -14.30
C ARG A 359 -5.41 3.26 -14.20
N ASP A 360 -5.23 2.76 -12.98
CA ASP A 360 -4.93 1.35 -12.69
C ASP A 360 -6.11 0.62 -12.02
N TYR A 361 -7.27 1.26 -11.93
CA TYR A 361 -8.47 0.75 -11.27
C TYR A 361 -9.34 -0.02 -12.27
N HIS A 362 -9.41 -1.34 -12.11
CA HIS A 362 -10.03 -2.24 -13.09
C HIS A 362 -11.54 -1.99 -13.31
N LEU A 363 -12.25 -1.43 -12.32
CA LEU A 363 -13.68 -1.15 -12.44
C LEU A 363 -13.99 0.02 -13.38
N LEU A 364 -13.03 0.91 -13.65
CA LEU A 364 -13.23 1.97 -14.65
C LEU A 364 -13.46 1.37 -16.06
N PRO A 365 -12.54 0.58 -16.64
CA PRO A 365 -12.79 -0.09 -17.91
C PRO A 365 -13.92 -1.13 -17.81
N GLY A 366 -14.12 -1.79 -16.67
CA GLY A 366 -15.24 -2.71 -16.48
C GLY A 366 -16.62 -2.04 -16.62
N VAL A 367 -16.82 -0.89 -15.96
CA VAL A 367 -18.03 -0.08 -16.08
C VAL A 367 -18.20 0.47 -17.49
N ARG A 368 -17.11 0.95 -18.10
CA ARG A 368 -17.12 1.45 -19.48
C ARG A 368 -17.58 0.34 -20.44
N GLY A 369 -17.04 -0.87 -20.29
CA GLY A 369 -17.43 -2.05 -21.06
C GLY A 369 -18.91 -2.39 -20.93
N ASP A 370 -19.46 -2.38 -19.70
CA ASP A 370 -20.89 -2.66 -19.46
C ASP A 370 -21.81 -1.64 -20.14
N LEU A 371 -21.48 -0.34 -20.05
CA LEU A 371 -22.24 0.73 -20.70
C LEU A 371 -22.12 0.70 -22.24
N LEU A 372 -20.96 0.32 -22.77
CA LEU A 372 -20.75 0.13 -24.21
C LEU A 372 -21.57 -1.04 -24.74
N GLU A 373 -21.55 -2.17 -24.05
CA GLU A 373 -22.32 -3.36 -24.41
C GLU A 373 -23.83 -3.05 -24.42
N ARG A 374 -24.34 -2.41 -23.36
CA ARG A 374 -25.74 -1.95 -23.27
C ARG A 374 -26.11 -0.94 -24.37
N SER A 375 -25.12 -0.24 -24.93
CA SER A 375 -25.31 0.69 -26.05
C SER A 375 -25.15 0.03 -27.43
N GLY A 376 -24.92 -1.28 -27.50
CA GLY A 376 -24.69 -2.04 -28.75
C GLY A 376 -23.27 -1.90 -29.33
N ARG A 377 -22.33 -1.27 -28.61
CA ARG A 377 -20.93 -1.07 -29.04
C ARG A 377 -20.06 -2.25 -28.61
N HIS A 378 -20.39 -3.42 -29.15
CA HIS A 378 -19.89 -4.72 -28.70
C HIS A 378 -18.37 -4.87 -28.78
N GLU A 379 -17.73 -4.51 -29.89
CA GLU A 379 -16.27 -4.69 -30.03
C GLU A 379 -15.47 -3.81 -29.05
N GLU A 380 -15.91 -2.58 -28.83
CA GLU A 380 -15.29 -1.70 -27.83
C GLU A 380 -15.52 -2.23 -26.41
N ALA A 381 -16.72 -2.74 -26.11
CA ALA A 381 -17.02 -3.34 -24.82
C ALA A 381 -16.11 -4.55 -24.52
N ARG A 382 -15.91 -5.42 -25.52
CA ARG A 382 -15.03 -6.58 -25.45
C ARG A 382 -13.60 -6.19 -25.06
N LEU A 383 -13.05 -5.18 -25.72
CA LEU A 383 -11.70 -4.67 -25.44
C LEU A 383 -11.59 -4.08 -24.03
N GLU A 384 -12.61 -3.37 -23.55
CA GLU A 384 -12.62 -2.81 -22.20
C GLU A 384 -12.73 -3.89 -21.11
N PHE A 385 -13.50 -4.96 -21.34
CA PHE A 385 -13.53 -6.11 -20.41
C PHE A 385 -12.18 -6.83 -20.34
N GLU A 386 -11.51 -7.02 -21.47
CA GLU A 386 -10.15 -7.59 -21.51
C GLU A 386 -9.14 -6.70 -20.77
N ARG A 387 -9.24 -5.39 -20.97
CA ARG A 387 -8.43 -4.41 -20.26
C ARG A 387 -8.69 -4.47 -18.77
N ALA A 388 -9.95 -4.49 -18.34
CA ALA A 388 -10.33 -4.65 -16.93
C ALA A 388 -9.74 -5.95 -16.34
N ALA A 389 -9.83 -7.06 -17.07
CA ALA A 389 -9.26 -8.35 -16.65
C ALA A 389 -7.73 -8.29 -16.47
N SER A 390 -7.04 -7.47 -17.25
CA SER A 390 -5.58 -7.26 -17.12
C SER A 390 -5.17 -6.42 -15.90
N LEU A 391 -6.11 -5.65 -15.33
CA LEU A 391 -5.87 -4.73 -14.22
C LEU A 391 -6.19 -5.32 -12.86
N THR A 392 -7.19 -6.21 -12.76
CA THR A 392 -7.58 -6.79 -11.47
C THR A 392 -6.51 -7.76 -10.91
N GLY A 393 -6.32 -7.70 -9.60
CA GLY A 393 -5.49 -8.63 -8.83
C GLY A 393 -6.22 -9.91 -8.41
N ASN A 394 -7.55 -9.94 -8.51
CA ASN A 394 -8.38 -11.07 -8.11
C ASN A 394 -8.60 -12.04 -9.29
N SER A 395 -8.36 -13.34 -9.09
CA SER A 395 -8.44 -14.33 -10.17
C SER A 395 -9.88 -14.64 -10.59
N ALA A 396 -10.83 -14.63 -9.65
CA ALA A 396 -12.25 -14.83 -9.94
C ALA A 396 -12.88 -13.64 -10.68
N GLU A 397 -12.55 -12.40 -10.30
CA GLU A 397 -12.94 -11.20 -11.06
C GLU A 397 -12.34 -11.23 -12.47
N ARG A 398 -11.06 -11.61 -12.59
CA ARG A 398 -10.40 -11.76 -13.89
C ARG A 398 -11.11 -12.78 -14.78
N ALA A 399 -11.50 -13.92 -14.22
CA ALA A 399 -12.23 -14.95 -14.94
C ALA A 399 -13.62 -14.46 -15.38
N PHE A 400 -14.34 -13.74 -14.51
CA PHE A 400 -15.61 -13.11 -14.84
C PHE A 400 -15.49 -12.11 -15.99
N LEU A 401 -14.54 -11.18 -15.91
CA LEU A 401 -14.31 -10.17 -16.95
C LEU A 401 -13.90 -10.79 -18.30
N ARG A 402 -13.10 -11.87 -18.27
CA ARG A 402 -12.79 -12.63 -19.49
C ARG A 402 -14.01 -13.31 -20.08
N ARG A 403 -14.86 -13.96 -19.28
CA ARG A 403 -16.12 -14.54 -19.76
C ARG A 403 -17.05 -13.50 -20.38
N ARG A 404 -17.14 -12.30 -19.78
CA ARG A 404 -17.90 -11.18 -20.35
C ARG A 404 -17.35 -10.77 -21.72
N ALA A 405 -16.03 -10.70 -21.87
CA ALA A 405 -15.40 -10.43 -23.17
C ALA A 405 -15.66 -11.57 -24.19
N ASP A 406 -15.44 -12.82 -23.80
CA ASP A 406 -15.55 -13.99 -24.68
C ASP A 406 -17.02 -14.25 -25.11
N GLY A 407 -17.99 -13.83 -24.31
CA GLY A 407 -19.42 -13.87 -24.64
C GLY A 407 -19.84 -12.89 -25.73
N ILE A 408 -18.99 -11.91 -26.06
CA ILE A 408 -19.23 -10.96 -27.14
C ILE A 408 -18.57 -11.48 -28.42
N ALA A 409 -19.39 -11.75 -29.44
CA ALA A 409 -18.90 -12.23 -30.73
C ALA A 409 -17.87 -11.25 -31.32
N ALA A 410 -16.66 -11.74 -31.60
CA ALA A 410 -15.62 -10.95 -32.23
C ALA A 410 -15.96 -10.72 -33.71
N THR A 411 -16.29 -9.49 -34.06
CA THR A 411 -16.39 -9.09 -35.47
C THR A 411 -14.97 -8.87 -35.99
N GLY A 412 -14.31 -9.96 -36.38
CA GLY A 412 -12.88 -10.09 -36.68
C GLY A 412 -12.14 -8.79 -37.05
N ALA A 413 -11.46 -8.20 -36.08
CA ALA A 413 -10.42 -7.22 -36.34
C ALA A 413 -9.21 -7.95 -36.94
N ARG A 414 -9.16 -8.04 -38.27
CA ARG A 414 -8.02 -8.57 -39.03
C ARG A 414 -6.89 -7.55 -39.00
N GLY A 415 -6.08 -7.51 -37.95
CA GLY A 415 -4.94 -6.59 -37.85
C GLY A 415 -4.02 -6.88 -36.67
N ALA A 416 -2.80 -6.35 -36.71
CA ALA A 416 -1.87 -6.44 -35.59
C ALA A 416 -2.44 -5.70 -34.36
N THR A 417 -2.30 -6.30 -33.18
CA THR A 417 -2.70 -5.66 -31.92
C THR A 417 -1.53 -4.87 -31.32
N LEU A 418 -1.82 -3.90 -30.46
CA LEU A 418 -0.81 -3.16 -29.71
C LEU A 418 0.13 -4.10 -28.95
N GLY A 419 -0.41 -5.13 -28.30
CA GLY A 419 0.38 -6.09 -27.54
C GLY A 419 1.36 -6.89 -28.42
N GLN A 420 0.93 -7.30 -29.62
CA GLN A 420 1.80 -7.98 -30.58
C GLN A 420 2.88 -7.05 -31.12
N ALA A 421 2.49 -5.87 -31.61
CA ALA A 421 3.39 -4.86 -32.15
C ALA A 421 4.48 -4.44 -31.15
N VAL A 422 4.12 -4.27 -29.87
CA VAL A 422 5.10 -3.93 -28.82
C VAL A 422 6.07 -5.07 -28.55
N ARG A 423 5.63 -6.34 -28.59
CA ARG A 423 6.53 -7.49 -28.44
C ARG A 423 7.53 -7.53 -29.58
N ASP A 424 7.05 -7.37 -30.82
CA ASP A 424 7.90 -7.41 -32.01
C ASP A 424 8.90 -6.25 -32.02
N PHE A 425 8.47 -5.04 -31.65
CA PHE A 425 9.35 -3.88 -31.52
C PHE A 425 10.44 -4.06 -30.46
N LEU A 426 10.08 -4.60 -29.28
CA LEU A 426 11.04 -4.81 -28.19
C LEU A 426 11.90 -6.06 -28.39
N GLY A 427 11.55 -6.94 -29.34
CA GLY A 427 12.31 -8.14 -29.70
C GLY A 427 13.38 -7.89 -30.76
N ARG A 428 13.58 -6.65 -31.20
CA ARG A 428 14.60 -6.31 -32.20
C ARG A 428 16.01 -6.35 -31.61
N ASP A 429 16.97 -6.83 -32.39
CA ASP A 429 18.37 -6.99 -31.97
C ASP A 429 19.17 -5.67 -31.94
N ASP A 430 18.63 -4.58 -32.49
CA ASP A 430 19.31 -3.29 -32.58
C ASP A 430 19.11 -2.38 -31.35
N LEU A 431 18.34 -2.82 -30.35
CA LEU A 431 18.11 -2.06 -29.12
C LEU A 431 19.07 -2.51 -28.01
N ASP A 432 19.82 -1.57 -27.44
CA ASP A 432 20.68 -1.86 -26.29
C ASP A 432 19.88 -2.18 -25.02
N PRO A 433 20.46 -2.90 -24.03
CA PRO A 433 19.74 -3.32 -22.82
C PRO A 433 19.20 -2.19 -21.94
N GLU A 434 19.77 -0.98 -21.98
CA GLU A 434 19.24 0.17 -21.24
C GLU A 434 18.02 0.76 -21.96
N THR A 435 18.10 0.90 -23.28
CA THR A 435 16.97 1.33 -24.11
C THR A 435 15.81 0.35 -24.01
N LEU A 436 16.06 -0.96 -24.09
CA LEU A 436 15.02 -1.99 -23.91
C LEU A 436 14.27 -1.86 -22.58
N ARG A 437 15.00 -1.62 -21.48
CA ARG A 437 14.37 -1.41 -20.16
C ARG A 437 13.52 -0.15 -20.14
N SER A 438 14.04 0.96 -20.69
CA SER A 438 13.36 2.25 -20.72
C SER A 438 12.12 2.25 -21.63
N TYR A 439 12.26 1.77 -22.86
CA TYR A 439 11.16 1.65 -23.82
C TYR A 439 10.14 0.65 -23.33
N GLY A 440 10.60 -0.50 -22.83
CA GLY A 440 9.78 -1.51 -22.20
C GLY A 440 8.88 -0.95 -21.10
N GLN A 441 9.40 -0.08 -20.21
CA GLN A 441 8.59 0.56 -19.18
C GLN A 441 7.43 1.40 -19.77
N THR A 442 7.72 2.19 -20.80
CA THR A 442 6.74 3.07 -21.46
C THR A 442 5.67 2.27 -22.19
N LEU A 443 6.09 1.28 -22.98
CA LEU A 443 5.17 0.49 -23.80
C LEU A 443 4.33 -0.47 -22.96
N ARG A 444 4.86 -0.99 -21.84
CA ARG A 444 4.05 -1.75 -20.87
C ARG A 444 2.94 -0.89 -20.29
N ARG A 445 3.21 0.40 -20.07
CA ARG A 445 2.18 1.34 -19.62
C ARG A 445 1.12 1.58 -20.68
N LEU A 446 1.49 1.88 -21.92
CA LEU A 446 0.53 2.03 -23.01
C LEU A 446 -0.38 0.79 -23.14
N ARG A 447 0.21 -0.41 -23.13
CA ARG A 447 -0.51 -1.68 -23.16
C ARG A 447 -1.53 -1.83 -22.02
N ARG A 448 -1.13 -1.51 -20.79
CA ARG A 448 -2.01 -1.57 -19.62
C ARG A 448 -3.13 -0.53 -19.66
N SER A 449 -2.86 0.64 -20.23
CA SER A 449 -3.82 1.76 -20.30
C SER A 449 -4.69 1.76 -21.55
N LEU A 450 -4.31 1.08 -22.64
CA LEU A 450 -5.11 1.05 -23.88
C LEU A 450 -5.66 -0.35 -24.17
N GLY A 451 -5.12 -1.39 -23.51
CA GLY A 451 -5.48 -2.77 -23.72
C GLY A 451 -4.53 -3.47 -24.69
N ASP A 452 -4.14 -4.70 -24.36
CA ASP A 452 -3.21 -5.51 -25.17
C ASP A 452 -3.77 -5.89 -26.54
N ARG A 453 -5.09 -6.08 -26.63
CA ARG A 453 -5.78 -6.47 -27.86
C ARG A 453 -6.33 -5.27 -28.65
N ALA A 454 -6.04 -4.04 -28.22
CA ALA A 454 -6.41 -2.86 -28.98
C ALA A 454 -5.85 -2.96 -30.42
N PRO A 455 -6.68 -2.77 -31.46
CA PRO A 455 -6.20 -2.75 -32.84
C PRO A 455 -5.14 -1.65 -33.01
N LEU A 456 -3.99 -2.00 -33.58
CA LEU A 456 -2.89 -1.04 -33.72
C LEU A 456 -3.31 0.17 -34.59
N ALA A 457 -4.12 -0.08 -35.62
CA ALA A 457 -4.64 0.95 -36.53
C ALA A 457 -5.69 1.87 -35.90
N SER A 458 -6.29 1.51 -34.75
CA SER A 458 -7.27 2.37 -34.07
C SER A 458 -6.65 3.30 -33.03
N LEU A 459 -5.34 3.22 -32.81
CA LEU A 459 -4.66 4.04 -31.82
C LEU A 459 -4.59 5.49 -32.29
N THR A 460 -4.98 6.42 -31.43
CA THR A 460 -4.94 7.86 -31.73
C THR A 460 -3.92 8.61 -30.87
N ALA A 461 -3.47 9.77 -31.37
CA ALA A 461 -2.60 10.66 -30.61
C ALA A 461 -3.24 11.11 -29.28
N ASP A 462 -4.56 11.33 -29.27
CA ASP A 462 -5.30 11.75 -28.07
C ASP A 462 -5.32 10.67 -27.00
N GLN A 463 -5.53 9.41 -27.38
CA GLN A 463 -5.45 8.28 -26.46
C GLN A 463 -4.07 8.19 -25.81
N VAL A 464 -3.00 8.26 -26.60
CA VAL A 464 -1.62 8.19 -26.10
C VAL A 464 -1.31 9.41 -25.21
N THR A 465 -1.76 10.60 -25.60
CA THR A 465 -1.60 11.84 -24.81
C THR A 465 -2.34 11.74 -23.47
N GLY A 466 -3.55 11.17 -23.46
CA GLY A 466 -4.29 10.88 -22.22
C GLY A 466 -3.52 9.93 -21.28
N VAL A 467 -2.87 8.89 -21.82
CA VAL A 467 -1.99 8.02 -21.01
C VAL A 467 -0.81 8.80 -20.43
N PHE A 468 -0.24 9.74 -21.18
CA PHE A 468 0.85 10.60 -20.71
C PHE A 468 0.42 11.51 -19.57
N ALA A 469 -0.70 12.21 -19.72
CA ALA A 469 -1.26 13.06 -18.67
C ALA A 469 -1.54 12.24 -17.39
N ALA A 470 -2.18 11.07 -17.52
CA ALA A 470 -2.49 10.23 -16.36
C ALA A 470 -1.24 9.59 -15.72
N SER A 471 -0.15 9.39 -16.46
CA SER A 471 1.01 8.61 -16.01
C SER A 471 2.20 9.45 -15.57
N TRP A 472 2.43 10.58 -16.25
CA TRP A 472 3.70 11.27 -16.23
C TRP A 472 3.58 12.79 -16.13
N GLU A 473 2.40 13.37 -15.95
CA GLU A 473 2.22 14.83 -15.93
C GLU A 473 3.14 15.52 -14.90
N GLY A 474 3.28 14.95 -13.70
CA GLY A 474 4.12 15.49 -12.62
C GLY A 474 5.60 15.10 -12.65
N VAL A 475 6.09 14.37 -13.67
CA VAL A 475 7.49 13.91 -13.68
C VAL A 475 8.46 14.94 -14.26
N ALA A 476 9.72 14.86 -13.86
CA ALA A 476 10.78 15.72 -14.37
C ALA A 476 10.90 15.66 -15.91
N ALA A 477 11.27 16.79 -16.54
CA ALA A 477 11.37 16.93 -18.00
C ALA A 477 12.22 15.83 -18.67
N ARG A 478 13.32 15.42 -18.04
CA ARG A 478 14.17 14.31 -18.54
C ARG A 478 13.39 12.99 -18.63
N THR A 479 12.63 12.65 -17.59
CA THR A 479 11.82 11.43 -17.54
C THR A 479 10.69 11.50 -18.56
N TRP A 480 10.01 12.65 -18.66
CA TRP A 480 8.98 12.91 -19.65
C TRP A 480 9.50 12.72 -21.08
N ASN A 481 10.61 13.38 -21.42
CA ASN A 481 11.24 13.29 -22.75
C ASN A 481 11.69 11.87 -23.09
N ARG A 482 12.11 11.09 -22.09
CA ARG A 482 12.47 9.68 -22.26
C ARG A 482 11.26 8.82 -22.64
N HIS A 483 10.13 8.98 -21.94
CA HIS A 483 8.87 8.28 -22.28
C HIS A 483 8.38 8.71 -23.66
N ARG A 484 8.39 10.02 -23.97
CA ARG A 484 8.06 10.55 -25.30
C ARG A 484 8.92 9.92 -26.39
N SER A 485 10.22 9.78 -26.17
CA SER A 485 11.13 9.16 -27.14
C SER A 485 10.76 7.71 -27.44
N ALA A 486 10.35 6.95 -26.42
CA ALA A 486 9.93 5.57 -26.61
C ALA A 486 8.69 5.48 -27.52
N VAL A 487 7.70 6.37 -27.31
CA VAL A 487 6.51 6.43 -28.16
C VAL A 487 6.85 6.84 -29.58
N ARG A 488 7.71 7.84 -29.77
CA ARG A 488 8.15 8.24 -31.12
C ARG A 488 8.88 7.13 -31.86
N SER A 489 9.77 6.41 -31.17
CA SER A 489 10.51 5.30 -31.78
C SER A 489 9.59 4.15 -32.14
N PHE A 490 8.67 3.77 -31.25
CA PHE A 490 7.65 2.76 -31.52
C PHE A 490 6.73 3.18 -32.67
N GLY A 491 6.24 4.43 -32.66
CA GLY A 491 5.37 4.98 -33.69
C GLY A 491 6.04 5.01 -35.05
N ALA A 492 7.30 5.45 -35.15
CA ALA A 492 8.06 5.41 -36.41
C ALA A 492 8.24 3.98 -36.94
N TRP A 493 8.54 3.02 -36.06
CA TRP A 493 8.66 1.62 -36.46
C TRP A 493 7.31 1.02 -36.93
N ALA A 494 6.22 1.39 -36.28
CA ALA A 494 4.87 0.91 -36.60
C ALA A 494 4.18 1.68 -37.75
N SER A 495 4.87 2.65 -38.38
CA SER A 495 4.27 3.59 -39.36
C SER A 495 3.07 4.37 -38.80
N LEU A 496 3.19 4.80 -37.56
CA LEU A 496 2.23 5.60 -36.78
C LEU A 496 2.95 6.79 -36.11
N GLU A 497 3.65 7.59 -36.92
CA GLU A 497 4.45 8.75 -36.45
C GLU A 497 3.61 9.78 -35.69
N HIS A 498 2.32 9.85 -36.01
CA HIS A 498 1.36 10.76 -35.40
C HIS A 498 1.04 10.45 -33.93
N LEU A 499 1.34 9.24 -33.41
CA LEU A 499 0.97 8.86 -32.04
C LEU A 499 1.54 9.77 -30.96
N ALA A 500 2.69 10.41 -31.23
CA ALA A 500 3.32 11.34 -30.30
C ALA A 500 2.98 12.81 -30.57
N ALA A 501 2.03 13.11 -31.45
CA ALA A 501 1.74 14.47 -31.89
C ALA A 501 1.27 15.39 -30.75
N GLY A 502 0.44 14.89 -29.82
CA GLY A 502 -0.04 15.65 -28.65
C GLY A 502 0.93 15.70 -27.47
N ILE A 503 2.17 15.20 -27.62
CA ILE A 503 3.15 15.11 -26.53
C ILE A 503 4.34 16.01 -26.85
N ASP A 504 4.33 17.22 -26.29
CA ASP A 504 5.43 18.16 -26.49
C ASP A 504 6.69 17.78 -25.72
N ARG A 505 7.85 18.16 -26.27
CA ARG A 505 9.12 18.01 -25.57
C ARG A 505 9.19 19.06 -24.46
N ARG A 506 9.49 18.63 -23.23
CA ARG A 506 9.70 19.56 -22.10
C ARG A 506 11.15 20.05 -22.08
N ALA A 507 11.34 21.33 -21.80
CA ALA A 507 12.67 21.89 -21.65
C ALA A 507 13.39 21.26 -20.44
N GLU A 508 14.61 20.77 -20.66
CA GLU A 508 15.43 20.24 -19.58
C GLU A 508 16.21 21.38 -18.93
N THR A 509 15.79 21.81 -17.75
CA THR A 509 16.58 22.70 -16.91
C THR A 509 17.75 21.91 -16.33
N ARG A 510 18.91 21.96 -16.98
CA ARG A 510 20.13 21.36 -16.45
C ARG A 510 20.71 22.33 -15.43
N ALA A 511 20.40 22.11 -14.15
CA ALA A 511 21.11 22.82 -13.09
C ALA A 511 22.63 22.58 -13.27
N PRO A 512 23.46 23.63 -13.24
CA PRO A 512 24.90 23.46 -13.29
C PRO A 512 25.31 22.52 -12.15
N THR A 513 26.13 21.52 -12.46
CA THR A 513 26.70 20.65 -11.44
C THR A 513 27.59 21.51 -10.57
N ARG A 514 27.11 21.87 -9.38
CA ARG A 514 27.87 22.70 -8.43
C ARG A 514 29.12 21.92 -8.04
N GLU A 515 30.28 22.42 -8.44
CA GLU A 515 31.56 21.82 -8.07
C GLU A 515 31.73 21.86 -6.55
N VAL A 516 32.44 20.86 -6.02
CA VAL A 516 32.81 20.88 -4.61
C VAL A 516 33.91 21.93 -4.45
N ASP A 517 33.67 22.90 -3.56
CA ASP A 517 34.65 23.93 -3.23
C ASP A 517 35.99 23.27 -2.81
N PRO A 518 37.14 23.72 -3.34
CA PRO A 518 38.46 23.23 -2.92
C PRO A 518 38.66 23.21 -1.39
N ALA A 519 38.11 24.18 -0.65
CA ALA A 519 38.19 24.21 0.81
C ALA A 519 37.43 23.03 1.47
N LEU A 520 36.30 22.63 0.87
CA LEU A 520 35.52 21.47 1.33
C LEU A 520 36.20 20.15 0.97
N LEU A 521 36.91 20.10 -0.16
CA LEU A 521 37.75 18.95 -0.51
C LEU A 521 38.89 18.80 0.49
N GLU A 522 39.57 19.87 0.89
CA GLU A 522 40.61 19.83 1.92
C GLU A 522 40.05 19.39 3.30
N ALA A 523 38.86 19.87 3.66
CA ALA A 523 38.17 19.40 4.87
C ALA A 523 37.85 17.90 4.79
N LEU A 524 37.44 17.38 3.63
CA LEU A 524 37.20 15.96 3.43
C LEU A 524 38.51 15.15 3.48
N TRP A 525 39.59 15.69 2.93
CA TRP A 525 40.92 15.08 2.87
C TRP A 525 41.62 14.96 4.22
N SER A 526 41.32 15.87 5.15
CA SER A 526 41.90 15.89 6.50
C SER A 526 41.21 14.92 7.48
N ARG A 527 40.05 14.36 7.11
CA ARG A 527 39.31 13.39 7.93
C ARG A 527 40.04 12.07 8.08
N ARG A 528 40.33 11.69 9.33
CA ARG A 528 41.00 10.43 9.68
C ARG A 528 40.05 9.25 9.92
N ASP A 529 38.76 9.54 10.09
CA ASP A 529 37.70 8.56 10.34
C ASP A 529 37.19 7.87 9.07
N LEU A 530 37.63 8.33 7.89
CA LEU A 530 37.23 7.75 6.61
C LEU A 530 38.01 6.45 6.32
N PRO A 531 37.34 5.36 5.93
CA PRO A 531 38.04 4.12 5.60
C PRO A 531 38.90 4.26 4.33
N LEU A 532 39.93 3.42 4.23
CA LEU A 532 40.94 3.47 3.16
C LEU A 532 40.31 3.38 1.75
N ARG A 533 39.30 2.52 1.58
CA ARG A 533 38.59 2.34 0.30
C ARG A 533 37.97 3.64 -0.19
N GLU A 534 37.20 4.31 0.66
CA GLU A 534 36.51 5.56 0.35
C GLU A 534 37.51 6.68 0.07
N ARG A 535 38.54 6.82 0.89
CA ARG A 535 39.60 7.82 0.69
C ARG A 535 40.30 7.65 -0.66
N THR A 536 40.63 6.41 -1.02
CA THR A 536 41.30 6.09 -2.28
C THR A 536 40.37 6.33 -3.47
N LEU A 537 39.11 5.88 -3.40
CA LEU A 537 38.12 6.07 -4.46
C LEU A 537 37.87 7.54 -4.76
N TRP A 538 37.61 8.33 -3.72
CA TRP A 538 37.26 9.75 -3.89
C TRP A 538 38.44 10.57 -4.39
N ARG A 539 39.66 10.28 -3.93
CA ARG A 539 40.87 10.93 -4.45
C ARG A 539 41.19 10.53 -5.88
N LEU A 540 41.05 9.25 -6.22
CA LEU A 540 41.25 8.79 -7.60
C LEU A 540 40.25 9.45 -8.55
N LEU A 541 38.98 9.59 -8.15
CA LEU A 541 37.96 10.31 -8.94
C LEU A 541 38.31 11.80 -9.12
N ASN A 542 38.83 12.44 -8.08
CA ASN A 542 39.18 13.86 -8.12
C ASN A 542 40.45 14.11 -8.96
N GLU A 543 41.51 13.31 -8.78
CA GLU A 543 42.79 13.49 -9.47
C GLU A 543 42.74 13.07 -10.94
N SER A 544 41.96 12.03 -11.29
CA SER A 544 41.89 11.51 -12.66
C SER A 544 40.95 12.28 -13.57
N ALA A 545 39.99 13.00 -12.99
CA ALA A 545 38.82 13.53 -13.68
C ALA A 545 38.04 12.49 -14.53
N ALA A 546 38.24 11.19 -14.29
CA ALA A 546 37.59 10.12 -15.03
C ALA A 546 36.12 9.97 -14.62
N GLY A 547 35.32 9.31 -15.47
CA GLY A 547 33.94 8.98 -15.13
C GLY A 547 33.85 7.99 -13.97
N VAL A 548 32.86 8.15 -13.09
CA VAL A 548 32.68 7.26 -11.92
C VAL A 548 32.60 5.78 -12.32
N GLY A 549 31.91 5.48 -13.43
CA GLY A 549 31.84 4.12 -13.97
C GLY A 549 33.18 3.57 -14.42
N ALA A 550 34.05 4.40 -15.02
CA ALA A 550 35.39 4.00 -15.42
C ALA A 550 36.24 3.63 -14.19
N VAL A 551 36.25 4.47 -13.16
CA VAL A 551 37.01 4.19 -11.92
C VAL A 551 36.49 2.97 -11.17
N LEU A 552 35.17 2.79 -11.07
CA LEU A 552 34.58 1.63 -10.38
C LEU A 552 34.76 0.32 -11.16
N SER A 553 34.95 0.38 -12.48
CA SER A 553 35.18 -0.81 -13.32
C SER A 553 36.63 -1.29 -13.32
N LEU A 554 37.58 -0.52 -12.79
CA LEU A 554 38.98 -0.94 -12.66
C LEU A 554 39.13 -2.21 -11.82
N ASN A 555 40.01 -3.08 -12.30
CA ASN A 555 40.58 -4.21 -11.58
C ASN A 555 42.00 -3.91 -11.11
N VAL A 556 42.53 -4.77 -10.26
CA VAL A 556 43.91 -4.67 -9.79
C VAL A 556 44.90 -4.87 -10.93
N GLU A 557 44.63 -5.80 -11.85
CA GLU A 557 45.45 -6.05 -13.03
C GLU A 557 45.43 -4.92 -14.07
N ASP A 558 44.49 -3.98 -13.96
CA ASP A 558 44.43 -2.81 -14.85
C ASP A 558 45.41 -1.70 -14.40
N LEU A 559 46.02 -1.83 -13.21
CA LEU A 559 46.85 -0.80 -12.61
C LEU A 559 48.31 -0.90 -13.04
N ASP A 560 48.83 0.21 -13.54
CA ASP A 560 50.26 0.47 -13.72
C ASP A 560 50.68 1.46 -12.62
N LEU A 561 51.20 0.92 -11.52
CA LEU A 561 51.57 1.69 -10.33
C LEU A 561 52.80 2.57 -10.56
N ASP A 562 53.71 2.15 -11.45
CA ASP A 562 54.93 2.85 -11.78
C ASP A 562 54.63 4.10 -12.61
N ASP A 563 53.82 3.96 -13.67
CA ASP A 563 53.40 5.08 -14.52
C ASP A 563 52.17 5.83 -13.99
N ARG A 564 51.65 5.43 -12.82
CA ARG A 564 50.49 6.04 -12.13
C ARG A 564 49.24 6.16 -13.02
N ARG A 565 48.93 5.09 -13.74
CA ARG A 565 47.82 5.05 -14.70
C ARG A 565 47.13 3.70 -14.70
N ALA A 566 45.88 3.67 -15.13
CA ALA A 566 45.13 2.45 -15.36
C ALA A 566 44.21 2.58 -16.56
N ARG A 567 43.84 1.43 -17.14
CA ARG A 567 42.96 1.38 -18.31
C ARG A 567 41.60 0.79 -17.96
N ALA A 568 40.55 1.61 -18.04
CA ALA A 568 39.17 1.17 -17.88
C ALA A 568 38.49 1.10 -19.26
N GLY A 569 38.57 -0.06 -19.92
CA GLY A 569 38.12 -0.23 -21.30
C GLY A 569 38.86 0.71 -22.28
N GLY A 570 38.13 1.67 -22.85
CA GLY A 570 38.68 2.68 -23.77
C GLY A 570 39.19 3.96 -23.10
N THR A 571 39.09 4.10 -21.77
CA THR A 571 39.43 5.34 -21.05
C THR A 571 40.65 5.16 -20.15
N TRP A 572 41.59 6.11 -20.21
CA TRP A 572 42.72 6.18 -19.30
C TRP A 572 42.33 6.88 -17.99
N VAL A 573 42.77 6.30 -16.87
CA VAL A 573 42.59 6.84 -15.52
C VAL A 573 43.98 7.07 -14.93
N GLY A 574 44.45 8.32 -14.93
CA GLY A 574 45.73 8.70 -14.30
C GLY A 574 45.53 9.23 -12.88
N TRP A 575 46.53 9.13 -12.02
CA TRP A 575 46.46 9.70 -10.66
C TRP A 575 47.75 10.37 -10.20
N ARG A 576 47.66 11.15 -9.12
CA ARG A 576 48.77 11.95 -8.57
C ARG A 576 49.26 11.35 -7.26
N SER A 577 50.13 12.09 -6.58
CA SER A 577 50.94 11.62 -5.44
C SER A 577 50.11 11.13 -4.25
N GLN A 578 48.88 11.63 -4.03
CA GLN A 578 48.08 11.20 -2.88
C GLN A 578 47.45 9.83 -3.14
N THR A 579 46.86 9.62 -4.32
CA THR A 579 46.33 8.30 -4.69
C THR A 579 47.45 7.26 -4.84
N ALA A 580 48.62 7.67 -5.33
CA ALA A 580 49.81 6.80 -5.43
C ALA A 580 50.26 6.23 -4.08
N ARG A 581 50.03 6.94 -2.97
CA ARG A 581 50.31 6.45 -1.60
C ARG A 581 49.25 5.49 -1.08
N LEU A 582 48.00 5.63 -1.53
CA LEU A 582 46.87 4.86 -1.01
C LEU A 582 46.59 3.58 -1.80
N LEU A 583 46.83 3.59 -3.11
CA LEU A 583 46.55 2.43 -3.97
C LEU A 583 47.32 1.17 -3.55
N PRO A 584 48.65 1.21 -3.27
CA PRO A 584 49.36 0.02 -2.80
C PRO A 584 48.78 -0.54 -1.49
N LEU A 585 48.36 0.33 -0.56
CA LEU A 585 47.72 -0.07 0.69
C LEU A 585 46.33 -0.70 0.47
N LEU A 586 45.58 -0.22 -0.53
CA LEU A 586 44.25 -0.73 -0.87
C LEU A 586 44.33 -2.06 -1.64
N VAL A 587 45.32 -2.21 -2.51
CA VAL A 587 45.58 -3.44 -3.27
C VAL A 587 46.08 -4.52 -2.31
N ALA A 588 47.01 -4.17 -1.40
CA ALA A 588 47.70 -5.10 -0.52
C ALA A 588 48.33 -6.23 -1.36
N ASP A 589 48.11 -7.50 -1.00
CA ASP A 589 48.69 -8.66 -1.70
C ASP A 589 47.85 -9.13 -2.90
N ARG A 590 46.76 -8.43 -3.22
CA ARG A 590 45.87 -8.83 -4.32
C ARG A 590 46.58 -8.64 -5.66
N THR A 591 46.46 -9.64 -6.53
CA THR A 591 47.03 -9.58 -7.89
C THR A 591 45.97 -9.46 -8.99
N ARG A 592 44.69 -9.74 -8.68
CA ARG A 592 43.60 -9.69 -9.66
C ARG A 592 42.20 -9.44 -9.07
N GLY A 593 41.28 -8.98 -9.91
CA GLY A 593 39.86 -8.75 -9.59
C GLY A 593 39.53 -7.30 -9.23
N PRO A 594 38.29 -6.99 -8.83
CA PRO A 594 37.83 -5.60 -8.70
C PRO A 594 38.65 -4.78 -7.71
N LEU A 595 39.07 -3.58 -8.12
CA LEU A 595 39.90 -2.70 -7.29
C LEU A 595 39.15 -2.28 -6.01
N PHE A 596 37.90 -1.84 -6.17
CA PHE A 596 37.02 -1.43 -5.08
C PHE A 596 35.98 -2.51 -4.80
N LEU A 597 36.07 -3.13 -3.61
CA LEU A 597 35.18 -4.20 -3.17
C LEU A 597 34.09 -3.67 -2.25
N ALA A 598 32.92 -4.30 -2.27
CA ALA A 598 31.88 -4.10 -1.25
C ALA A 598 32.30 -4.69 0.11
N ASP A 599 31.71 -4.20 1.21
CA ASP A 599 32.04 -4.66 2.57
C ASP A 599 31.62 -6.10 2.85
N ARG A 600 30.56 -6.56 2.17
CA ARG A 600 29.93 -7.87 2.41
C ARG A 600 30.00 -8.72 1.16
N ARG A 601 30.08 -10.05 1.36
CA ARG A 601 29.92 -11.02 0.28
C ARG A 601 28.48 -10.99 -0.25
N PRO A 602 28.26 -11.18 -1.56
CA PRO A 602 26.92 -11.29 -2.12
C PRO A 602 26.21 -12.53 -1.58
N GLY A 603 24.90 -12.41 -1.36
CA GLY A 603 24.06 -13.55 -0.96
C GLY A 603 23.76 -14.50 -2.13
N PRO A 604 23.39 -15.77 -1.86
CA PRO A 604 23.24 -16.81 -2.88
C PRO A 604 22.16 -16.51 -3.94
N GLY A 605 21.13 -15.73 -3.60
CA GLY A 605 20.05 -15.38 -4.53
C GLY A 605 20.38 -14.28 -5.56
N ARG A 606 21.58 -13.68 -5.52
CA ARG A 606 21.96 -12.59 -6.44
C ARG A 606 23.48 -12.50 -6.61
N MET A 607 24.08 -13.58 -7.10
CA MET A 607 25.52 -13.65 -7.33
C MET A 607 25.92 -12.78 -8.55
N PRO A 608 26.89 -11.85 -8.40
CA PRO A 608 27.45 -11.10 -9.52
C PRO A 608 28.14 -12.02 -10.53
N ALA A 609 28.41 -11.49 -11.73
CA ALA A 609 29.26 -12.17 -12.71
C ALA A 609 30.66 -12.44 -12.12
N ALA A 610 31.33 -13.49 -12.59
CA ALA A 610 32.64 -13.90 -12.08
C ALA A 610 33.68 -12.76 -12.17
N ALA A 611 33.61 -11.92 -13.21
CA ALA A 611 34.49 -10.76 -13.39
C ALA A 611 34.27 -9.64 -12.34
N ASP A 612 33.14 -9.65 -11.64
CA ASP A 612 32.80 -8.69 -10.58
C ASP A 612 33.04 -9.27 -9.17
N LEU A 613 33.67 -10.44 -9.06
CA LEU A 613 34.01 -11.08 -7.79
C LEU A 613 35.51 -11.06 -7.58
N CYS A 614 35.93 -10.68 -6.36
CA CYS A 614 37.31 -10.86 -5.95
C CYS A 614 37.59 -12.35 -5.72
N PRO A 615 38.58 -12.94 -6.41
CA PRO A 615 38.86 -14.38 -6.30
C PRO A 615 39.38 -14.78 -4.91
N GLU A 616 40.01 -13.86 -4.18
CA GLU A 616 40.58 -14.13 -2.86
C GLU A 616 39.54 -13.97 -1.74
N THR A 617 38.74 -12.90 -1.81
CA THR A 617 37.83 -12.55 -0.70
C THR A 617 36.38 -12.99 -0.92
N GLY A 618 36.00 -13.32 -2.16
CA GLY A 618 34.62 -13.59 -2.56
C GLY A 618 33.68 -12.39 -2.49
N ARG A 619 34.21 -11.17 -2.26
CA ARG A 619 33.42 -9.94 -2.22
C ARG A 619 33.19 -9.41 -3.64
N GLY A 620 32.02 -8.81 -3.86
CA GLY A 620 31.67 -8.22 -5.14
C GLY A 620 32.25 -6.82 -5.34
N ARG A 621 32.32 -6.37 -6.60
CA ARG A 621 32.63 -4.98 -6.98
C ARG A 621 31.70 -3.99 -6.29
N LEU A 622 32.26 -2.86 -5.85
CA LEU A 622 31.50 -1.77 -5.26
C LEU A 622 30.55 -1.13 -6.30
N SER A 623 29.25 -1.23 -6.06
CA SER A 623 28.25 -0.59 -6.93
C SER A 623 28.29 0.94 -6.87
N TYR A 624 27.95 1.60 -7.98
CA TYR A 624 27.79 3.06 -8.04
C TYR A 624 26.85 3.59 -6.95
N THR A 625 25.68 2.96 -6.78
CA THR A 625 24.68 3.38 -5.78
C THR A 625 25.24 3.36 -4.37
N ARG A 626 25.99 2.32 -4.00
CA ARG A 626 26.61 2.23 -2.68
C ARG A 626 27.73 3.26 -2.51
N ALA A 627 28.58 3.42 -3.52
CA ALA A 627 29.65 4.41 -3.51
C ALA A 627 29.10 5.85 -3.37
N GLU A 628 28.01 6.16 -4.09
CA GLU A 628 27.36 7.47 -4.03
C GLU A 628 26.68 7.73 -2.69
N TYR A 629 26.02 6.71 -2.11
CA TYR A 629 25.45 6.80 -0.77
C TYR A 629 26.51 7.14 0.29
N LEU A 630 27.66 6.45 0.26
CA LEU A 630 28.75 6.66 1.21
C LEU A 630 29.32 8.07 1.09
N PHE A 631 29.48 8.56 -0.14
CA PHE A 631 29.98 9.92 -0.37
C PHE A 631 29.00 11.00 0.10
N LYS A 632 27.70 10.85 -0.19
CA LYS A 632 26.65 11.75 0.33
C LYS A 632 26.63 11.78 1.85
N GLN A 633 26.71 10.61 2.48
CA GLN A 633 26.73 10.51 3.94
C GLN A 633 27.96 11.19 4.55
N ALA A 634 29.14 10.98 3.97
CA ALA A 634 30.38 11.58 4.44
C ALA A 634 30.43 13.10 4.26
N THR A 635 29.79 13.62 3.22
CA THR A 635 29.82 15.05 2.91
C THR A 635 28.57 15.81 3.37
N ARG A 636 27.64 15.15 4.06
CA ARG A 636 26.38 15.75 4.50
C ARG A 636 26.56 16.98 5.38
N SER A 637 27.53 16.94 6.29
CA SER A 637 27.88 18.06 7.18
C SER A 637 28.67 19.16 6.48
N LEU A 638 29.21 18.90 5.29
CA LEU A 638 29.99 19.83 4.49
C LEU A 638 29.12 20.55 3.45
N ASP A 639 27.91 20.04 3.18
CA ASP A 639 26.95 20.62 2.26
C ASP A 639 25.98 21.55 3.02
N PRO A 640 25.96 22.87 2.72
CA PRO A 640 25.04 23.81 3.36
C PRO A 640 23.55 23.45 3.23
N SER A 641 23.17 22.64 2.23
CA SER A 641 21.80 22.16 2.07
C SER A 641 21.46 20.91 2.89
N GLY A 642 22.47 20.27 3.51
CA GLY A 642 22.32 19.04 4.28
C GLY A 642 22.00 17.78 3.45
N ALA A 643 22.05 17.87 2.11
CA ALA A 643 21.75 16.76 1.20
C ALA A 643 22.98 15.87 0.91
N GLY A 644 24.18 16.44 1.02
CA GLY A 644 25.45 15.80 0.70
C GLY A 644 25.76 15.85 -0.80
N TYR A 645 27.04 15.85 -1.14
CA TYR A 645 27.52 15.91 -2.51
C TYR A 645 27.46 14.55 -3.22
N THR A 646 27.36 14.56 -4.55
CA THR A 646 27.37 13.37 -5.41
C THR A 646 28.78 13.09 -5.94
N LEU A 647 29.09 11.83 -6.27
CA LEU A 647 30.40 11.45 -6.83
C LEU A 647 30.71 12.17 -8.15
N ARG A 648 29.69 12.59 -8.91
CA ARG A 648 29.87 13.36 -10.15
C ARG A 648 30.42 14.76 -9.90
N GLN A 649 30.22 15.31 -8.70
CA GLN A 649 30.72 16.64 -8.32
C GLN A 649 32.19 16.62 -7.86
N LEU A 650 32.79 15.43 -7.62
CA LEU A 650 34.21 15.29 -7.30
C LEU A 650 35.12 15.52 -8.51
N ARG A 651 34.57 15.40 -9.72
CA ARG A 651 35.31 15.58 -10.96
C ARG A 651 35.54 17.08 -11.21
N PRO A 652 36.78 17.58 -11.17
CA PRO A 652 37.06 18.95 -11.59
C PRO A 652 36.73 19.06 -13.09
N ARG A 653 36.01 20.12 -13.50
CA ARG A 653 35.93 20.45 -14.93
C ARG A 653 37.21 21.21 -15.30
N SER A 654 37.93 20.68 -16.27
CA SER A 654 38.98 21.41 -16.99
C SER A 654 38.40 22.59 -17.74
#